data_AF-A0A9R1W698-F1
#
_entry.id   AF-A0A9R1W698-F1
#
_cell.length_a   1.000
_cell.length_b   1.000
_cell.length_c   1.000
_cell.angle_alpha   90.00
_cell.angle_beta   90.00
_cell.angle_gamma   90.00
#
_symmetry.space_group_name_H-M   'P 1'
#
loop_
_entity.id
_entity.type
_entity.pdbx_description
1 polymer ?
#
loop_
_entity_poly.entity_id
_entity_poly.type
_entity_poly.pdbx_seq_one_letter_code
_entity_poly.pdbx_strand_id
1 'polypeptide(L)'
;MISFSSFELEKKGSSMAPTGKALEFYNEDNDWFCNAVLPSDLTIVIDGVNFHLHKFPLLSRCGKIEKLMKETENNNKGTSTIILEDIPGGATSFLAASKFCYGVHIELTPTNIVMVYHMSDYLEMTDEYGDDNLFSKTETYFHKNILKNWKDCMVALQSCETIVTKSDNLQIISKCLNAMSAMVCTDPSLFGWPMMMMYGCLQSPGGSILWNGIDTGARIQTSESDWWFEDVSHLSIVLFKRLIKTMESKGIQPEKLTGAIMYYSGKCLHGLGRWQSGQFSKTRSTTKYDIVDQRVVLESIVDILPQIKDESFCRFLLGLLRVGLMLGVSNKCQESLERRIGMQLEFATLDGIMIPSYIDSDTLYNTDTVERMINYFITCEEMGFTTLKNVSKLVDSYIAEIASDVNLKPDKIHSLAKSLPESSRSLHDGLYRALDIYFEAHSWLHEKEKEGLCKIIEWEKLSIDACAHASQNVRLPLRVVLQVLFFEQMHIKTALAGCLHVLDDENNPTYHPLGLVHENELLRVGMEKMRSRVSELEQEFNKLRQEMTRMSGTHLSLMLVDHSPFASFASQIHDPSSRTGYELIKELNLNPKLDLNIIKPNISDSSSVSITGSRIVEKPLKLQVLGDSGASVHDLAHLAGYVQIKHTVGARMFYYFFESRNKKDDPVVIWLTGGPGCSSAIALFYENGPFQLTNNLSLVWNDHGWDKVANMIYIDQPIGTGFSYSSSEKDIRHDEKGVGDDLYDFLQEFFKVHPEYVKNDLYITGESYGGHYIPAFATRINQGNKNKDGIHLNLKGFAIGNGLTEPGIQFKADVDFALVNQLITQKDYNELIQIVPKCEEAANKCGTNGKASCLDAWNICGEIHSKILYASNICPYDLRKQRCGDLSRIDEFLNLESVKKALGVPEEIHFGACNGKVYGALKEDIMRNLEVGIPVLLEDGIQMLVYAGEYDFICNWLGNYRWVKGMKWSGQLNFAASTVYQFIVDGKEAGLAKNYGPLTFLKVHDAGHMVPQDQPKASLQMLKMWMDGELTLTQI
;
A
#
# COMPACT_ATOMS: atom_id res chain seq x y z
N MET A 1 0.50 97.24 11.50
CA MET A 1 0.59 95.78 11.28
C MET A 1 -0.08 95.46 9.95
N ILE A 2 0.28 94.34 9.33
CA ILE A 2 -0.09 94.01 7.94
C ILE A 2 -0.97 92.76 7.93
N SER A 3 -2.04 92.78 7.16
CA SER A 3 -2.62 91.64 6.45
C SER A 3 -3.43 92.20 5.28
N PHE A 4 -3.28 91.65 4.07
CA PHE A 4 -3.86 92.21 2.86
C PHE A 4 -4.71 91.19 2.09
N SER A 5 -5.58 91.71 1.23
CA SER A 5 -6.69 91.03 0.58
C SER A 5 -6.29 89.89 -0.36
N SER A 6 -7.16 88.87 -0.40
CA SER A 6 -7.33 87.96 -1.53
C SER A 6 -7.52 88.71 -2.85
N PHE A 7 -6.96 88.17 -3.94
CA PHE A 7 -7.25 88.56 -5.31
C PHE A 7 -7.53 87.30 -6.14
N GLU A 8 -8.66 87.28 -6.83
CA GLU A 8 -8.90 86.32 -7.91
C GLU A 8 -8.08 86.73 -9.14
N LEU A 9 -7.60 85.74 -9.90
CA LEU A 9 -7.02 85.96 -11.23
C LEU A 9 -7.46 84.84 -12.18
N GLU A 10 -7.95 85.24 -13.34
CA GLU A 10 -8.70 84.38 -14.25
C GLU A 10 -7.82 83.30 -14.90
N LYS A 11 -8.26 82.04 -14.89
CA LYS A 11 -7.81 81.06 -15.90
C LYS A 11 -8.47 81.34 -17.25
N LYS A 12 -8.11 82.47 -17.89
CA LYS A 12 -8.33 82.66 -19.33
C LYS A 12 -7.44 81.67 -20.09
N GLY A 13 -8.04 80.83 -20.92
CA GLY A 13 -7.31 79.80 -21.67
C GLY A 13 -6.53 80.37 -22.86
N SER A 14 -5.46 79.67 -23.24
CA SER A 14 -4.82 79.81 -24.55
C SER A 14 -4.62 78.42 -25.15
N SER A 15 -5.06 78.26 -26.40
CA SER A 15 -4.91 77.09 -27.29
C SER A 15 -4.78 75.70 -26.63
N MET A 16 -5.88 74.93 -26.65
CA MET A 16 -5.76 73.47 -26.81
C MET A 16 -4.91 73.17 -28.05
N ALA A 17 -4.03 72.17 -27.98
CA ALA A 17 -3.43 71.59 -29.18
C ALA A 17 -4.54 70.94 -30.06
N PRO A 18 -4.37 70.86 -31.39
CA PRO A 18 -5.38 70.26 -32.25
C PRO A 18 -5.62 68.79 -31.91
N THR A 19 -6.89 68.43 -31.67
CA THR A 19 -7.33 67.03 -31.61
C THR A 19 -7.05 66.32 -32.93
N GLY A 20 -6.08 65.41 -32.99
CA GLY A 20 -5.83 64.62 -34.20
C GLY A 20 -4.43 64.02 -34.40
N LYS A 21 -3.42 64.35 -33.59
CA LYS A 21 -2.13 63.65 -33.57
C LYS A 21 -1.80 63.15 -32.17
N ALA A 22 -1.27 61.92 -32.09
CA ALA A 22 -0.70 61.38 -30.87
C ALA A 22 0.64 62.06 -30.55
N LEU A 23 0.95 62.22 -29.27
CA LEU A 23 2.29 62.56 -28.80
C LEU A 23 3.16 61.31 -28.86
N GLU A 24 3.92 61.18 -29.94
CA GLU A 24 4.78 60.03 -30.20
C GLU A 24 6.19 60.26 -29.64
N PHE A 25 6.69 59.28 -28.91
CA PHE A 25 8.09 59.22 -28.47
C PHE A 25 8.86 58.33 -29.47
N TYR A 26 9.96 58.85 -30.01
CA TYR A 26 10.83 58.14 -30.95
C TYR A 26 12.28 58.10 -30.45
N ASN A 27 13.08 57.21 -31.02
CA ASN A 27 14.47 56.93 -30.62
C ASN A 27 15.36 56.96 -31.86
N GLU A 28 16.43 57.74 -31.81
CA GLU A 28 17.49 57.78 -32.83
C GLU A 28 18.83 57.57 -32.11
N ASP A 29 19.52 56.46 -32.40
CA ASP A 29 20.88 56.13 -31.91
C ASP A 29 21.18 56.35 -30.40
N ASN A 30 20.21 55.99 -29.54
CA ASN A 30 20.17 56.15 -28.06
C ASN A 30 19.67 57.50 -27.52
N ASP A 31 19.24 58.41 -28.40
CA ASP A 31 18.57 59.65 -28.01
C ASP A 31 17.05 59.50 -28.18
N TRP A 32 16.31 59.61 -27.07
CA TRP A 32 14.85 59.62 -27.04
C TRP A 32 14.29 61.03 -27.14
N PHE A 33 13.44 61.25 -28.13
CA PHE A 33 12.76 62.52 -28.37
C PHE A 33 11.23 62.38 -28.20
N CYS A 34 10.59 63.45 -27.76
CA CYS A 34 9.13 63.57 -27.78
C CYS A 34 8.71 64.49 -28.94
N ASN A 35 7.86 63.98 -29.85
CA ASN A 35 7.37 64.71 -31.02
C ASN A 35 6.35 65.79 -30.64
N ALA A 36 6.87 66.94 -30.20
CA ALA A 36 6.10 68.12 -29.79
C ALA A 36 6.29 69.29 -30.78
N VAL A 37 5.40 70.29 -30.69
CA VAL A 37 5.48 71.52 -31.50
C VAL A 37 6.57 72.50 -31.00
N LEU A 38 7.18 72.20 -29.86
CA LEU A 38 8.25 72.98 -29.22
C LEU A 38 9.56 72.19 -29.21
N PRO A 39 10.72 72.85 -29.21
CA PRO A 39 12.00 72.21 -28.94
C PRO A 39 12.14 71.84 -27.46
N SER A 40 12.81 70.73 -27.17
CA SER A 40 13.16 70.28 -25.82
C SER A 40 14.08 71.28 -25.11
N ASP A 41 13.73 71.66 -23.87
CA ASP A 41 14.49 72.57 -23.01
C ASP A 41 15.21 71.86 -21.84
N LEU A 42 15.06 70.53 -21.75
CA LEU A 42 15.66 69.65 -20.75
C LEU A 42 16.27 68.40 -21.41
N THR A 43 17.45 67.98 -20.96
CA THR A 43 18.02 66.67 -21.31
C THR A 43 18.22 65.87 -20.03
N ILE A 44 17.75 64.61 -19.99
CA ILE A 44 17.97 63.71 -18.86
C ILE A 44 18.78 62.51 -19.33
N VAL A 45 19.88 62.19 -18.64
CA VAL A 45 20.83 61.13 -19.02
C VAL A 45 20.73 59.97 -18.04
N ILE A 46 20.54 58.76 -18.58
CA ILE A 46 20.29 57.52 -17.82
C ILE A 46 20.97 56.35 -18.53
N ASP A 47 21.87 55.63 -17.86
CA ASP A 47 22.53 54.42 -18.39
C ASP A 47 23.23 54.61 -19.76
N GLY A 48 23.58 55.86 -20.13
CA GLY A 48 24.13 56.23 -21.45
C GLY A 48 23.10 56.56 -22.54
N VAL A 49 21.81 56.52 -22.20
CA VAL A 49 20.66 56.93 -23.03
C VAL A 49 20.28 58.37 -22.67
N ASN A 50 20.07 59.24 -23.67
CA ASN A 50 19.63 60.61 -23.44
C ASN A 50 18.11 60.75 -23.70
N PHE A 51 17.44 61.57 -22.90
CA PHE A 51 16.02 61.88 -23.03
C PHE A 51 15.84 63.38 -23.21
N HIS A 52 15.52 63.79 -24.44
CA HIS A 52 15.27 65.18 -24.81
C HIS A 52 13.80 65.53 -24.59
N LEU A 53 13.56 66.22 -23.47
CA LEU A 53 12.24 66.43 -22.88
C LEU A 53 11.96 67.91 -22.59
N HIS A 54 10.78 68.17 -22.05
CA HIS A 54 10.30 69.51 -21.72
C HIS A 54 10.17 69.67 -20.22
N LYS A 55 10.61 70.81 -19.67
CA LYS A 55 10.54 71.11 -18.24
C LYS A 55 9.11 71.05 -17.69
N PHE A 56 8.16 71.73 -18.33
CA PHE A 56 6.81 71.90 -17.79
C PHE A 56 6.06 70.57 -17.48
N PRO A 57 5.95 69.60 -18.40
CA PRO A 57 5.37 68.29 -18.10
C PRO A 57 5.98 67.60 -16.87
N LEU A 58 7.31 67.54 -16.80
CA LEU A 58 8.04 66.84 -15.73
C LEU A 58 7.92 67.55 -14.38
N LEU A 59 8.17 68.87 -14.35
CA LEU A 59 8.04 69.69 -13.13
C LEU A 59 6.62 69.65 -12.56
N SER A 60 5.60 69.49 -13.41
CA SER A 60 4.20 69.42 -12.97
C SER A 60 3.80 68.12 -12.28
N ARG A 61 4.66 67.09 -12.26
CA ARG A 61 4.34 65.73 -11.75
C ARG A 61 5.45 65.03 -10.95
N CYS A 62 6.70 65.52 -10.98
CA CYS A 62 7.87 64.84 -10.39
C CYS A 62 8.62 65.76 -9.42
N GLY A 63 8.47 65.50 -8.11
CA GLY A 63 9.08 66.30 -7.05
C GLY A 63 10.61 66.32 -7.08
N LYS A 64 11.25 65.21 -7.45
CA LYS A 64 12.71 65.12 -7.48
C LYS A 64 13.33 65.93 -8.60
N ILE A 65 12.75 65.90 -9.80
CA ILE A 65 13.21 66.76 -10.91
C ILE A 65 12.93 68.24 -10.56
N GLU A 66 11.84 68.54 -9.86
CA GLU A 66 11.54 69.90 -9.40
C GLU A 66 12.58 70.43 -8.40
N LYS A 67 13.00 69.60 -7.43
CA LYS A 67 14.08 69.91 -6.48
C LYS A 67 15.43 70.11 -7.20
N LEU A 68 15.84 69.16 -8.04
CA LEU A 68 17.10 69.23 -8.79
C LEU A 68 17.15 70.45 -9.74
N MET A 69 16.03 70.82 -10.35
CA MET A 69 15.96 72.04 -11.16
C MET A 69 16.05 73.32 -10.32
N LYS A 70 15.40 73.39 -9.16
CA LYS A 70 15.56 74.53 -8.21
C LYS A 70 16.99 74.71 -7.73
N GLU A 71 17.75 73.62 -7.56
CA GLU A 71 19.18 73.67 -7.25
C GLU A 71 20.03 74.11 -8.45
N THR A 72 19.68 73.67 -9.65
CA THR A 72 20.43 73.96 -10.90
C THR A 72 20.21 75.39 -11.42
N GLU A 73 18.99 75.95 -11.31
CA GLU A 73 18.66 77.28 -11.85
C GLU A 73 19.39 78.43 -11.13
N ASN A 74 19.97 78.19 -9.95
CA ASN A 74 20.89 79.12 -9.30
C ASN A 74 22.24 79.27 -10.01
N ASN A 75 22.62 78.34 -10.92
CA ASN A 75 24.01 78.21 -11.37
C ASN A 75 24.29 78.47 -12.86
N ASN A 76 23.36 78.29 -13.82
CA ASN A 76 23.56 78.84 -15.19
C ASN A 76 22.34 78.84 -16.11
N LYS A 77 22.40 79.67 -17.18
CA LYS A 77 21.38 79.80 -18.23
C LYS A 77 21.76 79.02 -19.51
N GLY A 78 21.55 77.71 -19.49
CA GLY A 78 21.66 76.83 -20.66
C GLY A 78 20.61 75.71 -20.63
N THR A 79 20.47 74.98 -21.74
CA THR A 79 19.70 73.72 -21.79
C THR A 79 20.14 72.82 -20.65
N SER A 80 19.22 72.52 -19.75
CA SER A 80 19.57 71.96 -18.44
C SER A 80 19.73 70.44 -18.56
N THR A 81 20.94 69.93 -18.39
CA THR A 81 21.22 68.49 -18.39
C THR A 81 21.17 67.95 -16.96
N ILE A 82 20.33 66.96 -16.70
CA ILE A 82 20.28 66.21 -15.44
C ILE A 82 20.85 64.82 -15.70
N ILE A 83 21.79 64.36 -14.88
CA ILE A 83 22.21 62.95 -14.83
C ILE A 83 21.46 62.31 -13.66
N LEU A 84 20.86 61.14 -13.87
CA LEU A 84 20.17 60.38 -12.83
C LEU A 84 20.83 59.00 -12.70
N GLU A 85 21.26 58.65 -11.49
CA GLU A 85 22.03 57.42 -11.19
C GLU A 85 21.23 56.47 -10.27
N ASP A 86 21.62 55.19 -10.22
CA ASP A 86 20.97 54.12 -9.43
C ASP A 86 19.46 53.91 -9.68
N ILE A 87 19.01 54.18 -10.91
CA ILE A 87 17.59 54.17 -11.28
C ILE A 87 17.00 52.75 -11.32
N PRO A 88 15.89 52.47 -10.62
CA PRO A 88 15.22 51.17 -10.69
C PRO A 88 14.60 50.93 -12.08
N GLY A 89 15.01 49.84 -12.73
CA GLY A 89 14.50 49.47 -14.06
C GLY A 89 14.96 50.38 -15.22
N GLY A 90 15.97 51.22 -14.98
CA GLY A 90 16.73 51.98 -15.98
C GLY A 90 15.91 52.86 -16.94
N ALA A 91 16.53 53.17 -18.08
CA ALA A 91 15.98 54.01 -19.15
C ALA A 91 14.55 53.61 -19.59
N THR A 92 14.23 52.31 -19.68
CA THR A 92 12.89 51.83 -20.09
C THR A 92 11.80 52.22 -19.08
N SER A 93 12.09 52.13 -17.79
CA SER A 93 11.12 52.48 -16.74
C SER A 93 10.99 53.99 -16.61
N PHE A 94 12.06 54.74 -16.88
CA PHE A 94 12.01 56.19 -16.97
C PHE A 94 11.22 56.69 -18.19
N LEU A 95 11.31 56.00 -19.34
CA LEU A 95 10.46 56.29 -20.50
C LEU A 95 8.97 56.12 -20.19
N ALA A 96 8.61 55.13 -19.36
CA ALA A 96 7.24 54.99 -18.87
C ALA A 96 6.84 56.20 -18.01
N ALA A 97 7.60 56.53 -16.96
CA ALA A 97 7.31 57.70 -16.13
C ALA A 97 7.27 59.03 -16.92
N SER A 98 8.15 59.18 -17.92
CA SER A 98 8.15 60.33 -18.84
C SER A 98 6.86 60.41 -19.66
N LYS A 99 6.38 59.29 -20.21
CA LYS A 99 5.09 59.23 -20.93
C LYS A 99 3.92 59.66 -20.04
N PHE A 100 3.94 59.33 -18.75
CA PHE A 100 2.91 59.78 -17.79
C PHE A 100 2.81 61.30 -17.73
N CYS A 101 3.95 61.97 -17.55
CA CYS A 101 4.02 63.42 -17.38
C CYS A 101 3.49 64.20 -18.60
N TYR A 102 3.55 63.60 -19.79
CA TYR A 102 3.01 64.16 -21.03
C TYR A 102 1.54 63.79 -21.30
N GLY A 103 0.88 63.09 -20.38
CA GLY A 103 -0.51 62.63 -20.53
C GLY A 103 -0.69 61.46 -21.50
N VAL A 104 0.38 60.76 -21.88
CA VAL A 104 0.30 59.54 -22.69
C VAL A 104 -0.13 58.38 -21.79
N HIS A 105 -1.15 57.63 -22.21
CA HIS A 105 -1.65 56.48 -21.47
C HIS A 105 -0.58 55.40 -21.33
N ILE A 106 -0.33 54.93 -20.11
CA ILE A 106 0.58 53.83 -19.80
C ILE A 106 -0.24 52.58 -19.50
N GLU A 107 0.06 51.50 -20.21
CA GLU A 107 -0.44 50.17 -19.86
C GLU A 107 0.41 49.60 -18.71
N LEU A 108 -0.14 49.61 -17.49
CA LEU A 108 0.46 48.91 -16.36
C LEU A 108 0.19 47.41 -16.52
N THR A 109 1.23 46.59 -16.37
CA THR A 109 1.20 45.14 -16.55
C THR A 109 1.96 44.44 -15.41
N PRO A 110 1.71 43.15 -15.13
CA PRO A 110 2.45 42.41 -14.11
C PRO A 110 3.98 42.42 -14.30
N THR A 111 4.45 42.54 -15.55
CA THR A 111 5.89 42.57 -15.91
C THR A 111 6.54 43.95 -15.79
N ASN A 112 5.78 45.05 -15.82
CA ASN A 112 6.35 46.41 -15.68
C ASN A 112 6.04 47.08 -14.33
N ILE A 113 4.97 46.67 -13.64
CA ILE A 113 4.44 47.38 -12.47
C ILE A 113 5.48 47.61 -11.37
N VAL A 114 6.30 46.60 -11.04
CA VAL A 114 7.30 46.70 -9.97
C VAL A 114 8.33 47.80 -10.27
N MET A 115 8.82 47.87 -11.50
CA MET A 115 9.82 48.87 -11.91
C MET A 115 9.21 50.26 -12.03
N VAL A 116 7.97 50.38 -12.52
CA VAL A 116 7.28 51.68 -12.61
C VAL A 116 6.87 52.21 -11.23
N TYR A 117 6.51 51.33 -10.28
CA TYR A 117 6.27 51.69 -8.87
C TYR A 117 7.57 52.26 -8.27
N HIS A 118 8.68 51.51 -8.33
CA HIS A 118 9.99 51.99 -7.84
C HIS A 118 10.47 53.26 -8.54
N MET A 119 10.18 53.45 -9.84
CA MET A 119 10.45 54.69 -10.56
C MET A 119 9.64 55.87 -9.99
N SER A 120 8.35 55.67 -9.75
CA SER A 120 7.46 56.72 -9.23
C SER A 120 7.81 57.12 -7.79
N ASP A 121 8.31 56.18 -6.99
CA ASP A 121 8.89 56.43 -5.67
C ASP A 121 10.22 57.22 -5.78
N TYR A 122 11.17 56.70 -6.57
CA TYR A 122 12.47 57.34 -6.79
C TYR A 122 12.36 58.77 -7.33
N LEU A 123 11.33 59.08 -8.13
CA LEU A 123 11.06 60.38 -8.73
C LEU A 123 10.15 61.29 -7.86
N GLU A 124 9.65 60.81 -6.72
CA GLU A 124 8.70 61.52 -5.85
C GLU A 124 7.42 61.95 -6.61
N MET A 125 6.82 61.03 -7.37
CA MET A 125 5.59 61.25 -8.14
C MET A 125 4.34 61.01 -7.29
N THR A 126 4.25 61.71 -6.16
CA THR A 126 3.14 61.66 -5.19
C THR A 126 2.00 62.62 -5.58
N ASP A 127 0.82 62.46 -4.97
CA ASP A 127 -0.34 63.35 -5.23
C ASP A 127 -0.11 64.80 -4.76
N GLU A 128 0.94 65.09 -3.98
CA GLU A 128 1.39 66.46 -3.69
C GLU A 128 1.76 67.22 -4.98
N TYR A 129 2.25 66.49 -5.98
CA TYR A 129 2.56 66.97 -7.32
C TYR A 129 1.39 66.69 -8.29
N GLY A 130 0.17 66.88 -7.79
CA GLY A 130 -1.10 66.86 -8.53
C GLY A 130 -1.84 65.52 -8.46
N ASP A 131 -3.17 65.58 -8.45
CA ASP A 131 -4.07 64.44 -8.21
C ASP A 131 -3.82 63.22 -9.11
N ASP A 132 -3.99 62.02 -8.53
CA ASP A 132 -3.97 60.72 -9.21
C ASP A 132 -2.63 60.50 -9.94
N ASN A 133 -1.53 60.77 -9.24
CA ASN A 133 -0.17 60.70 -9.76
C ASN A 133 0.35 59.26 -9.88
N LEU A 134 1.51 59.06 -10.52
CA LEU A 134 2.00 57.74 -10.90
C LEU A 134 2.24 56.80 -9.71
N PHE A 135 2.65 57.31 -8.54
CA PHE A 135 2.79 56.49 -7.33
C PHE A 135 1.44 55.94 -6.86
N SER A 136 0.44 56.82 -6.67
CA SER A 136 -0.90 56.42 -6.22
C SER A 136 -1.62 55.54 -7.24
N LYS A 137 -1.37 55.74 -8.54
CA LYS A 137 -1.81 54.83 -9.61
C LYS A 137 -1.18 53.45 -9.52
N THR A 138 0.14 53.37 -9.37
CA THR A 138 0.85 52.08 -9.31
C THR A 138 0.52 51.33 -8.02
N GLU A 139 0.42 51.98 -6.86
CA GLU A 139 -0.04 51.33 -5.62
C GLU A 139 -1.50 50.87 -5.72
N THR A 140 -2.38 51.66 -6.34
CA THR A 140 -3.78 51.29 -6.58
C THR A 140 -3.91 50.07 -7.49
N TYR A 141 -3.15 50.03 -8.60
CA TYR A 141 -3.11 48.89 -9.50
C TYR A 141 -2.51 47.64 -8.82
N PHE A 142 -1.44 47.82 -8.04
CA PHE A 142 -0.80 46.74 -7.29
C PHE A 142 -1.77 46.07 -6.29
N HIS A 143 -2.53 46.85 -5.51
CA HIS A 143 -3.52 46.31 -4.58
C HIS A 143 -4.79 45.75 -5.24
N LYS A 144 -5.23 46.30 -6.38
CA LYS A 144 -6.46 45.87 -7.05
C LYS A 144 -6.26 44.66 -7.97
N ASN A 145 -5.12 44.59 -8.66
CA ASN A 145 -4.85 43.60 -9.69
C ASN A 145 -3.83 42.56 -9.20
N ILE A 146 -2.61 43.00 -8.86
CA ILE A 146 -1.49 42.09 -8.54
C ILE A 146 -1.79 41.26 -7.28
N LEU A 147 -2.08 41.91 -6.15
CA LEU A 147 -2.32 41.24 -4.86
C LEU A 147 -3.61 40.39 -4.78
N LYS A 148 -4.33 40.22 -5.91
CA LYS A 148 -5.51 39.37 -6.03
C LYS A 148 -5.35 38.22 -7.03
N ASN A 149 -4.24 38.16 -7.76
CA ASN A 149 -3.96 37.12 -8.74
C ASN A 149 -2.61 36.46 -8.44
N TRP A 150 -2.65 35.16 -8.15
CA TRP A 150 -1.48 34.32 -7.86
C TRP A 150 -0.36 34.47 -8.91
N LYS A 151 -0.71 34.45 -10.21
CA LYS A 151 0.27 34.52 -11.30
C LYS A 151 0.92 35.90 -11.40
N ASP A 152 0.16 36.95 -11.10
CA ASP A 152 0.67 38.32 -11.12
C ASP A 152 1.58 38.59 -9.91
N CYS A 153 1.23 38.05 -8.72
CA CYS A 153 2.12 38.03 -7.55
C CYS A 153 3.44 37.31 -7.85
N MET A 154 3.40 36.16 -8.54
CA MET A 154 4.59 35.41 -8.94
C MET A 154 5.52 36.23 -9.87
N VAL A 155 4.96 36.85 -10.91
CA VAL A 155 5.74 37.71 -11.83
C VAL A 155 6.29 38.96 -11.11
N ALA A 156 5.52 39.54 -10.19
CA ALA A 156 5.99 40.66 -9.38
C ALA A 156 7.15 40.27 -8.45
N LEU A 157 7.09 39.10 -7.79
CA LEU A 157 8.18 38.59 -6.96
C LEU A 157 9.45 38.28 -7.77
N GLN A 158 9.32 37.67 -8.95
CA GLN A 158 10.45 37.46 -9.87
C GLN A 158 11.07 38.79 -10.33
N SER A 159 10.24 39.81 -10.56
CA SER A 159 10.69 41.17 -10.90
C SER A 159 11.43 41.87 -9.75
N CYS A 160 11.25 41.43 -8.51
CA CYS A 160 11.98 41.96 -7.35
C CYS A 160 13.39 41.35 -7.17
N GLU A 161 13.76 40.26 -7.85
CA GLU A 161 15.00 39.52 -7.56
C GLU A 161 16.28 40.33 -7.78
N THR A 162 16.28 41.28 -8.71
CA THR A 162 17.41 42.20 -8.97
C THR A 162 17.46 43.39 -8.00
N ILE A 163 16.40 43.64 -7.23
CA ILE A 163 16.19 44.85 -6.43
C ILE A 163 15.52 44.55 -5.08
N VAL A 164 15.88 43.42 -4.44
CA VAL A 164 15.24 42.91 -3.21
C VAL A 164 15.23 43.95 -2.09
N THR A 165 16.36 44.60 -1.83
CA THR A 165 16.49 45.59 -0.74
C THR A 165 15.63 46.84 -0.94
N LYS A 166 15.60 47.39 -2.17
CA LYS A 166 14.67 48.49 -2.52
C LYS A 166 13.21 48.03 -2.37
N SER A 167 12.90 46.80 -2.79
CA SER A 167 11.54 46.22 -2.75
C SER A 167 11.04 45.88 -1.34
N ASP A 168 11.95 45.60 -0.39
CA ASP A 168 11.60 45.44 1.03
C ASP A 168 11.20 46.78 1.67
N ASN A 169 11.87 47.88 1.34
CA ASN A 169 11.55 49.21 1.86
C ASN A 169 10.12 49.65 1.51
N LEU A 170 9.67 49.40 0.27
CA LEU A 170 8.30 49.68 -0.18
C LEU A 170 7.28 48.58 0.20
N GLN A 171 7.73 47.57 0.97
CA GLN A 171 6.94 46.40 1.40
C GLN A 171 6.33 45.59 0.23
N ILE A 172 6.85 45.73 -0.99
CA ILE A 172 6.31 45.07 -2.19
C ILE A 172 6.39 43.54 -2.04
N ILE A 173 7.54 43.05 -1.56
CA ILE A 173 7.75 41.62 -1.31
C ILE A 173 6.81 41.11 -0.21
N SER A 174 6.75 41.78 0.95
CA SER A 174 5.91 41.34 2.07
C SER A 174 4.41 41.44 1.77
N LYS A 175 3.97 42.44 0.97
CA LYS A 175 2.60 42.54 0.41
C LYS A 175 2.29 41.30 -0.46
N CYS A 176 3.15 40.95 -1.43
CA CYS A 176 2.97 39.77 -2.29
C CYS A 176 2.97 38.44 -1.51
N LEU A 177 3.97 38.22 -0.65
CA LEU A 177 4.05 36.98 0.14
C LEU A 177 2.82 36.81 1.05
N ASN A 178 2.32 37.89 1.64
CA ASN A 178 1.10 37.84 2.45
C ASN A 178 -0.15 37.49 1.63
N ALA A 179 -0.26 38.03 0.41
CA ALA A 179 -1.37 37.74 -0.50
C ALA A 179 -1.34 36.28 -0.96
N MET A 180 -0.19 35.79 -1.42
CA MET A 180 0.00 34.39 -1.83
C MET A 180 -0.28 33.40 -0.69
N SER A 181 0.24 33.64 0.51
CA SER A 181 -0.06 32.79 1.67
C SER A 181 -1.56 32.79 2.01
N ALA A 182 -2.26 33.92 1.84
CA ALA A 182 -3.71 33.97 2.05
C ALA A 182 -4.49 33.16 0.99
N MET A 183 -4.06 33.20 -0.28
CA MET A 183 -4.64 32.40 -1.37
C MET A 183 -4.46 30.88 -1.15
N VAL A 184 -3.37 30.46 -0.50
CA VAL A 184 -3.12 29.05 -0.16
C VAL A 184 -3.85 28.63 1.13
N CYS A 185 -4.17 29.56 2.04
CA CYS A 185 -5.05 29.32 3.18
C CYS A 185 -6.53 29.16 2.80
N THR A 186 -6.98 29.74 1.67
CA THR A 186 -8.38 29.63 1.22
C THR A 186 -8.65 28.33 0.48
N ASP A 187 -9.67 27.60 0.93
CA ASP A 187 -10.13 26.35 0.32
C ASP A 187 -10.59 26.56 -1.14
N PRO A 188 -10.00 25.85 -2.13
CA PRO A 188 -10.40 25.95 -3.53
C PRO A 188 -11.87 25.64 -3.81
N SER A 189 -12.53 24.83 -2.96
CA SER A 189 -13.94 24.46 -3.12
C SER A 189 -14.91 25.59 -2.76
N LEU A 190 -14.48 26.58 -1.97
CA LEU A 190 -15.37 27.62 -1.43
C LEU A 190 -15.56 28.85 -2.36
N PHE A 191 -14.78 28.97 -3.44
CA PHE A 191 -14.89 30.07 -4.41
C PHE A 191 -14.81 29.57 -5.87
N GLY A 192 -15.96 29.14 -6.41
CA GLY A 192 -16.12 28.78 -7.81
C GLY A 192 -16.06 29.98 -8.78
N TRP A 193 -14.90 30.62 -8.91
CA TRP A 193 -14.63 31.73 -9.84
C TRP A 193 -13.32 31.49 -10.66
N PRO A 194 -13.14 32.14 -11.83
CA PRO A 194 -12.81 31.35 -13.02
C PRO A 194 -11.36 31.47 -13.53
N MET A 195 -10.68 30.33 -13.66
CA MET A 195 -9.42 30.19 -14.44
C MET A 195 -9.53 29.23 -15.65
N MET A 196 -10.70 28.61 -15.90
CA MET A 196 -10.94 27.74 -17.07
C MET A 196 -11.36 28.48 -18.36
N MET A 197 -11.53 29.80 -18.35
CA MET A 197 -12.12 30.56 -19.47
C MET A 197 -11.12 31.16 -20.47
N MET A 198 -9.78 31.02 -20.27
CA MET A 198 -8.77 31.54 -21.22
C MET A 198 -8.14 30.49 -22.12
N TYR A 199 -8.30 29.20 -21.81
CA TYR A 199 -8.11 28.10 -22.75
C TYR A 199 -9.47 27.41 -22.89
N GLY A 200 -10.13 27.61 -24.04
CA GLY A 200 -11.49 27.14 -24.32
C GLY A 200 -11.55 25.62 -24.43
N CYS A 201 -11.60 24.95 -23.28
CA CYS A 201 -11.42 23.52 -23.15
C CYS A 201 -12.61 22.88 -22.41
N LEU A 202 -13.59 22.46 -23.19
CA LEU A 202 -14.51 21.40 -22.76
C LEU A 202 -13.67 20.17 -22.39
N GLN A 203 -14.08 19.39 -21.40
CA GLN A 203 -13.44 18.11 -21.10
C GLN A 203 -14.24 16.96 -21.72
N SER A 204 -13.54 15.90 -22.12
CA SER A 204 -14.21 14.64 -22.46
C SER A 204 -14.76 13.98 -21.19
N PRO A 205 -15.70 13.01 -21.31
CA PRO A 205 -16.09 12.16 -20.19
C PRO A 205 -14.92 11.35 -19.57
N GLY A 206 -13.75 11.32 -20.22
CA GLY A 206 -12.51 10.69 -19.74
C GLY A 206 -11.43 11.68 -19.27
N GLY A 207 -11.81 12.91 -18.89
CA GLY A 207 -10.93 13.89 -18.22
C GLY A 207 -9.83 14.53 -19.08
N SER A 208 -9.87 14.31 -20.40
CA SER A 208 -8.95 14.91 -21.36
C SER A 208 -9.44 16.27 -21.87
N ILE A 209 -8.50 17.15 -22.18
CA ILE A 209 -8.69 18.48 -22.74
C ILE A 209 -9.19 18.35 -24.19
N LEU A 210 -10.43 18.73 -24.46
CA LEU A 210 -10.92 18.90 -25.82
C LEU A 210 -10.50 20.28 -26.34
N TRP A 211 -10.00 20.34 -27.57
CA TRP A 211 -9.80 21.58 -28.31
C TRP A 211 -10.67 21.56 -29.56
N ASN A 212 -11.61 22.51 -29.68
CA ASN A 212 -12.65 22.53 -30.72
C ASN A 212 -13.43 21.19 -30.87
N GLY A 213 -13.66 20.49 -29.75
CA GLY A 213 -14.40 19.22 -29.72
C GLY A 213 -13.57 17.98 -30.09
N ILE A 214 -12.27 18.13 -30.38
CA ILE A 214 -11.34 17.03 -30.63
C ILE A 214 -10.52 16.78 -29.35
N ASP A 215 -10.39 15.53 -28.94
CA ASP A 215 -9.56 15.13 -27.80
C ASP A 215 -8.07 15.33 -28.13
N THR A 216 -7.37 16.13 -27.31
CA THR A 216 -5.93 16.40 -27.49
C THR A 216 -5.03 15.36 -26.83
N GLY A 217 -5.59 14.41 -26.07
CA GLY A 217 -4.88 13.45 -25.24
C GLY A 217 -4.24 14.03 -23.97
N ALA A 218 -4.17 15.37 -23.84
CA ALA A 218 -3.67 16.02 -22.65
C ALA A 218 -4.69 15.94 -21.52
N ARG A 219 -4.27 15.45 -20.35
CA ARG A 219 -5.07 15.41 -19.11
C ARG A 219 -4.48 16.37 -18.08
N ILE A 220 -5.34 17.04 -17.32
CA ILE A 220 -4.90 17.88 -16.20
C ILE A 220 -4.66 16.98 -14.99
N GLN A 221 -3.42 16.84 -14.54
CA GLN A 221 -3.13 16.15 -13.28
C GLN A 221 -3.68 16.99 -12.12
N THR A 222 -4.61 16.41 -11.36
CA THR A 222 -5.20 17.02 -10.16
C THR A 222 -5.31 15.98 -9.05
N SER A 223 -4.28 15.92 -8.21
CA SER A 223 -4.41 15.53 -6.80
C SER A 223 -4.60 16.82 -5.99
N GLU A 224 -5.67 16.90 -5.18
CA GLU A 224 -6.14 18.16 -4.59
C GLU A 224 -5.32 18.66 -3.37
N SER A 225 -4.04 18.95 -3.59
CA SER A 225 -3.17 19.58 -2.58
C SER A 225 -2.04 20.44 -3.15
N ASP A 226 -1.49 20.08 -4.31
CA ASP A 226 -0.11 20.45 -4.70
C ASP A 226 -0.01 21.51 -5.81
N TRP A 227 -1.14 22.08 -6.25
CA TRP A 227 -1.27 22.92 -7.46
C TRP A 227 -0.28 24.11 -7.56
N TRP A 228 0.25 24.57 -6.43
CA TRP A 228 1.12 25.74 -6.31
C TRP A 228 2.62 25.40 -6.21
N PHE A 229 2.99 24.11 -6.01
CA PHE A 229 4.37 23.69 -5.78
C PHE A 229 5.27 23.98 -7.00
N GLU A 230 4.76 23.76 -8.22
CA GLU A 230 5.53 24.05 -9.44
C GLU A 230 5.81 25.54 -9.59
N ASP A 231 4.82 26.41 -9.38
CA ASP A 231 5.00 27.86 -9.49
C ASP A 231 6.06 28.37 -8.51
N VAL A 232 5.94 28.07 -7.20
CA VAL A 232 6.90 28.57 -6.19
C VAL A 232 8.31 28.02 -6.36
N SER A 233 8.46 26.87 -7.03
CA SER A 233 9.77 26.31 -7.42
C SER A 233 10.50 27.10 -8.52
N HIS A 234 9.94 28.24 -8.96
CA HIS A 234 10.58 29.21 -9.85
C HIS A 234 11.03 30.49 -9.12
N LEU A 235 10.89 30.56 -7.79
CA LEU A 235 11.45 31.64 -6.97
C LEU A 235 12.89 31.30 -6.55
N SER A 236 13.74 32.31 -6.44
CA SER A 236 15.04 32.18 -5.76
C SER A 236 14.88 31.75 -4.29
N ILE A 237 15.89 31.05 -3.77
CA ILE A 237 15.90 30.52 -2.40
C ILE A 237 15.62 31.58 -1.31
N VAL A 238 16.03 32.83 -1.54
CA VAL A 238 15.77 33.95 -0.61
C VAL A 238 14.27 34.26 -0.53
N LEU A 239 13.57 34.30 -1.67
CA LEU A 239 12.13 34.54 -1.72
C LEU A 239 11.35 33.31 -1.27
N PHE A 240 11.75 32.10 -1.67
CA PHE A 240 11.12 30.85 -1.22
C PHE A 240 11.20 30.67 0.32
N LYS A 241 12.37 30.90 0.91
CA LYS A 241 12.59 30.86 2.37
C LYS A 241 11.75 31.89 3.13
N ARG A 242 11.49 33.05 2.53
CA ARG A 242 10.56 34.05 3.08
C ARG A 242 9.09 33.64 2.91
N LEU A 243 8.72 33.04 1.78
CA LEU A 243 7.36 32.56 1.53
C LEU A 243 6.97 31.47 2.53
N ILE A 244 7.79 30.43 2.69
CA ILE A 244 7.53 29.33 3.63
C ILE A 244 7.33 29.86 5.07
N LYS A 245 8.18 30.79 5.55
CA LYS A 245 8.00 31.41 6.88
C LYS A 245 6.75 32.31 6.97
N THR A 246 6.31 32.91 5.86
CA THR A 246 5.05 33.67 5.79
C THR A 246 3.82 32.77 5.72
N MET A 247 3.97 31.52 5.26
CA MET A 247 2.93 30.50 5.27
C MET A 247 2.81 29.80 6.64
N GLU A 248 3.95 29.46 7.25
CA GLU A 248 4.08 28.92 8.60
C GLU A 248 3.43 29.86 9.64
N SER A 249 3.76 31.15 9.61
CA SER A 249 3.17 32.17 10.49
C SER A 249 1.69 32.47 10.22
N LYS A 250 1.10 31.92 9.14
CA LYS A 250 -0.36 31.94 8.88
C LYS A 250 -1.06 30.61 9.19
N GLY A 251 -0.35 29.63 9.76
CA GLY A 251 -0.93 28.35 10.16
C GLY A 251 -1.29 27.43 9.00
N ILE A 252 -0.57 27.50 7.87
CA ILE A 252 -0.69 26.46 6.83
C ILE A 252 -0.16 25.14 7.38
N GLN A 253 -0.91 24.05 7.10
CA GLN A 253 -0.64 22.73 7.65
C GLN A 253 0.79 22.25 7.32
N PRO A 254 1.56 21.72 8.31
CA PRO A 254 2.96 21.35 8.13
C PRO A 254 3.22 20.40 6.96
N GLU A 255 2.28 19.52 6.64
CA GLU A 255 2.37 18.52 5.59
C GLU A 255 2.39 19.20 4.20
N LYS A 256 1.57 20.24 4.00
CA LYS A 256 1.55 21.02 2.75
C LYS A 256 2.83 21.85 2.57
N LEU A 257 3.40 22.36 3.67
CA LEU A 257 4.72 23.02 3.64
C LEU A 257 5.82 22.01 3.31
N THR A 258 5.75 20.81 3.87
CA THR A 258 6.70 19.72 3.65
C THR A 258 6.70 19.28 2.19
N GLY A 259 5.54 19.07 1.57
CA GLY A 259 5.41 18.77 0.14
C GLY A 259 6.06 19.85 -0.74
N ALA A 260 5.78 21.13 -0.47
CA ALA A 260 6.39 22.25 -1.20
C ALA A 260 7.92 22.30 -1.05
N ILE A 261 8.45 22.07 0.16
CA ILE A 261 9.90 22.03 0.42
C ILE A 261 10.54 20.82 -0.27
N MET A 262 9.91 19.65 -0.24
CA MET A 262 10.38 18.43 -0.91
C MET A 262 10.43 18.60 -2.43
N TYR A 263 9.40 19.24 -3.02
CA TYR A 263 9.33 19.56 -4.45
C TYR A 263 10.43 20.55 -4.87
N TYR A 264 10.56 21.67 -4.14
CA TYR A 264 11.62 22.66 -4.37
C TYR A 264 13.01 22.02 -4.29
N SER A 265 13.25 21.21 -3.27
CA SER A 265 14.52 20.52 -3.03
C SER A 265 14.87 19.54 -4.16
N GLY A 266 13.90 18.74 -4.61
CA GLY A 266 14.08 17.79 -5.71
C GLY A 266 14.38 18.46 -7.06
N LYS A 267 13.91 19.71 -7.25
CA LYS A 267 14.22 20.52 -8.44
C LYS A 267 15.60 21.19 -8.37
N CYS A 268 16.03 21.64 -7.20
CA CYS A 268 17.24 22.44 -7.03
C CYS A 268 18.51 21.64 -6.68
N LEU A 269 18.41 20.47 -6.05
CA LEU A 269 19.56 19.71 -5.54
C LEU A 269 19.87 18.49 -6.42
N HIS A 270 21.08 18.45 -6.99
CA HIS A 270 21.50 17.33 -7.83
C HIS A 270 21.56 16.01 -7.03
N GLY A 271 21.09 14.93 -7.64
CA GLY A 271 21.13 13.57 -7.08
C GLY A 271 20.01 13.20 -6.11
N LEU A 272 19.29 14.18 -5.53
CA LEU A 272 18.25 13.92 -4.51
C LEU A 272 17.11 13.03 -5.04
N GLY A 273 16.67 13.27 -6.28
CA GLY A 273 15.62 12.49 -6.94
C GLY A 273 15.93 11.00 -7.18
N ARG A 274 17.16 10.53 -6.94
CA ARG A 274 17.45 9.07 -6.92
C ARG A 274 16.90 8.36 -5.68
N TRP A 275 16.60 9.12 -4.62
CA TRP A 275 16.18 8.58 -3.32
C TRP A 275 14.71 8.90 -3.00
N GLN A 276 14.06 9.77 -3.80
CA GLN A 276 12.63 10.05 -3.76
C GLN A 276 11.86 9.08 -4.67
N SER A 277 11.90 7.78 -4.36
CA SER A 277 11.11 6.76 -5.06
C SER A 277 9.63 6.83 -4.64
N GLY A 278 8.91 7.80 -5.20
CA GLY A 278 7.49 8.06 -4.92
C GLY A 278 7.09 9.45 -5.42
N GLN A 279 6.05 9.51 -6.26
CA GLN A 279 5.38 10.69 -6.82
C GLN A 279 6.24 11.68 -7.66
N PHE A 280 7.45 12.07 -7.26
CA PHE A 280 8.18 13.19 -7.87
C PHE A 280 9.21 12.82 -8.96
N SER A 281 8.63 12.26 -10.04
CA SER A 281 8.88 12.67 -11.43
C SER A 281 10.08 12.12 -12.23
N LYS A 282 9.86 12.04 -13.56
CA LYS A 282 10.91 12.03 -14.60
C LYS A 282 11.31 13.48 -14.97
N THR A 283 11.61 14.33 -13.99
CA THR A 283 12.09 15.69 -14.23
C THR A 283 13.51 15.64 -14.80
N ARG A 284 13.69 16.11 -16.03
CA ARG A 284 15.02 16.43 -16.56
C ARG A 284 15.57 17.62 -15.77
N SER A 285 16.63 17.39 -14.98
CA SER A 285 17.40 18.50 -14.40
C SER A 285 17.83 19.44 -15.53
N THR A 286 17.43 20.70 -15.42
CA THR A 286 17.70 21.74 -16.41
C THR A 286 18.51 22.81 -15.68
N THR A 287 19.81 22.87 -16.00
CA THR A 287 20.85 23.45 -15.14
C THR A 287 20.74 24.97 -14.99
N LYS A 288 20.87 25.46 -13.75
CA LYS A 288 20.99 26.89 -13.44
C LYS A 288 21.87 27.27 -12.23
N TYR A 289 22.42 26.30 -11.50
CA TYR A 289 23.12 26.50 -10.22
C TYR A 289 24.42 25.70 -10.14
N ASP A 290 25.51 26.37 -9.75
CA ASP A 290 26.82 25.75 -9.55
C ASP A 290 26.89 25.00 -8.21
N ILE A 291 27.95 24.21 -8.01
CA ILE A 291 28.17 23.39 -6.80
C ILE A 291 28.12 24.24 -5.52
N VAL A 292 28.66 25.45 -5.57
CA VAL A 292 28.64 26.41 -4.44
C VAL A 292 27.22 26.86 -4.11
N ASP A 293 26.40 27.16 -5.14
CA ASP A 293 25.01 27.55 -4.95
C ASP A 293 24.18 26.42 -4.35
N GLN A 294 24.38 25.19 -4.82
CA GLN A 294 23.63 24.02 -4.31
C GLN A 294 23.87 23.78 -2.82
N ARG A 295 25.09 24.06 -2.32
CA ARG A 295 25.38 24.05 -0.88
C ARG A 295 24.58 25.13 -0.14
N VAL A 296 24.60 26.38 -0.64
CA VAL A 296 23.87 27.51 -0.01
C VAL A 296 22.35 27.28 -0.03
N VAL A 297 21.84 26.64 -1.09
CA VAL A 297 20.44 26.22 -1.20
C VAL A 297 20.11 25.13 -0.17
N LEU A 298 20.94 24.10 -0.03
CA LEU A 298 20.73 23.01 0.95
C LEU A 298 20.77 23.53 2.39
N GLU A 299 21.80 24.29 2.77
CA GLU A 299 21.88 24.92 4.10
C GLU A 299 20.67 25.84 4.34
N SER A 300 20.18 26.54 3.30
CA SER A 300 18.97 27.38 3.39
C SER A 300 17.66 26.60 3.52
N ILE A 301 17.58 25.38 2.98
CA ILE A 301 16.45 24.45 3.12
C ILE A 301 16.40 23.85 4.52
N VAL A 302 17.54 23.44 5.09
CA VAL A 302 17.61 22.85 6.44
C VAL A 302 17.11 23.82 7.53
N ASP A 303 17.34 25.12 7.31
CA ASP A 303 16.82 26.25 8.10
C ASP A 303 15.29 26.44 8.09
N ILE A 304 14.56 25.75 7.19
CA ILE A 304 13.09 25.81 7.07
C ILE A 304 12.41 24.43 7.15
N LEU A 305 13.14 23.37 7.48
CA LEU A 305 12.55 22.04 7.66
C LEU A 305 11.61 22.02 8.89
N PRO A 306 10.34 21.62 8.76
CA PRO A 306 9.43 21.46 9.90
C PRO A 306 9.84 20.27 10.78
N GLN A 307 9.15 20.10 11.92
CA GLN A 307 9.33 18.96 12.82
C GLN A 307 8.16 17.99 12.69
N ILE A 308 8.21 17.16 11.64
CA ILE A 308 7.25 16.06 11.39
C ILE A 308 8.00 14.74 11.53
N LYS A 309 7.32 13.71 12.04
CA LYS A 309 7.75 12.30 11.98
C LYS A 309 6.92 11.60 10.90
N ASP A 310 7.54 11.21 9.79
CA ASP A 310 6.88 10.52 8.67
C ASP A 310 7.91 9.70 7.85
N GLU A 311 7.46 8.63 7.19
CA GLU A 311 8.33 7.73 6.42
C GLU A 311 8.86 8.37 5.12
N SER A 312 8.04 9.17 4.43
CA SER A 312 8.47 9.91 3.24
C SER A 312 9.43 11.04 3.62
N PHE A 313 9.17 11.72 4.75
CA PHE A 313 10.03 12.78 5.27
C PHE A 313 11.37 12.25 5.80
N CYS A 314 11.39 11.15 6.56
CA CYS A 314 12.62 10.49 7.03
C CYS A 314 13.52 10.08 5.84
N ARG A 315 12.93 9.44 4.82
CA ARG A 315 13.61 9.11 3.55
C ARG A 315 14.17 10.34 2.83
N PHE A 316 13.43 11.45 2.83
CA PHE A 316 13.89 12.73 2.28
C PHE A 316 15.06 13.34 3.06
N LEU A 317 15.03 13.32 4.41
CA LEU A 317 16.15 13.81 5.23
C LEU A 317 17.42 12.99 5.02
N LEU A 318 17.32 11.66 4.91
CA LEU A 318 18.45 10.78 4.58
C LEU A 318 19.02 11.11 3.19
N GLY A 319 18.16 11.44 2.22
CA GLY A 319 18.58 11.97 0.92
C GLY A 319 19.32 13.31 1.01
N LEU A 320 18.79 14.27 1.78
CA LEU A 320 19.44 15.57 2.02
C LEU A 320 20.81 15.41 2.71
N LEU A 321 20.94 14.50 3.67
CA LEU A 321 22.21 14.23 4.37
C LEU A 321 23.28 13.70 3.42
N ARG A 322 22.94 12.77 2.51
CA ARG A 322 23.88 12.27 1.48
C ARG A 322 24.35 13.37 0.53
N VAL A 323 23.42 14.20 0.03
CA VAL A 323 23.77 15.34 -0.83
C VAL A 323 24.58 16.39 -0.05
N GLY A 324 24.27 16.61 1.24
CA GLY A 324 25.01 17.53 2.10
C GLY A 324 26.45 17.10 2.36
N LEU A 325 26.68 15.80 2.61
CA LEU A 325 28.02 15.23 2.75
C LEU A 325 28.81 15.36 1.43
N MET A 326 28.18 15.06 0.29
CA MET A 326 28.79 15.22 -1.04
C MET A 326 29.13 16.69 -1.39
N LEU A 327 28.34 17.66 -0.89
CA LEU A 327 28.57 19.10 -1.09
C LEU A 327 29.43 19.75 0.02
N GLY A 328 29.88 18.98 1.01
CA GLY A 328 30.71 19.48 2.12
C GLY A 328 30.03 20.57 2.97
N VAL A 329 28.75 20.41 3.31
CA VAL A 329 27.98 21.36 4.13
C VAL A 329 28.62 21.64 5.49
N SER A 330 28.24 22.75 6.12
CA SER A 330 28.73 23.13 7.44
C SER A 330 28.31 22.14 8.52
N ASN A 331 29.18 21.91 9.52
CA ASN A 331 28.95 20.96 10.60
C ASN A 331 27.59 21.19 11.31
N LYS A 332 27.15 22.44 11.46
CA LYS A 332 25.83 22.79 12.03
C LYS A 332 24.65 22.29 11.19
N CYS A 333 24.78 22.33 9.87
CA CYS A 333 23.77 21.81 8.94
C CYS A 333 23.70 20.28 9.02
N GLN A 334 24.87 19.64 9.04
CA GLN A 334 25.00 18.19 9.22
C GLN A 334 24.43 17.73 10.58
N GLU A 335 24.81 18.38 11.69
CA GLU A 335 24.32 18.10 13.05
C GLU A 335 22.79 18.27 13.15
N SER A 336 22.24 19.31 12.52
CA SER A 336 20.79 19.52 12.42
C SER A 336 20.08 18.38 11.68
N LEU A 337 20.64 17.90 10.56
CA LEU A 337 20.10 16.76 9.82
C LEU A 337 20.21 15.46 10.61
N GLU A 338 21.39 15.12 11.12
CA GLU A 338 21.64 13.91 11.93
C GLU A 338 20.69 13.82 13.14
N ARG A 339 20.48 14.94 13.84
CA ARG A 339 19.54 15.02 14.96
C ARG A 339 18.08 14.84 14.51
N ARG A 340 17.65 15.50 13.42
CA ARG A 340 16.28 15.38 12.89
C ARG A 340 15.96 13.99 12.33
N ILE A 341 16.96 13.26 11.87
CA ILE A 341 16.84 11.85 11.45
C ILE A 341 16.82 10.94 12.68
N GLY A 342 17.71 11.17 13.66
CA GLY A 342 17.71 10.44 14.93
C GLY A 342 16.37 10.50 15.66
N MET A 343 15.68 11.65 15.63
CA MET A 343 14.34 11.84 16.22
C MET A 343 13.20 11.03 15.55
N GLN A 344 13.46 10.32 14.45
CA GLN A 344 12.48 9.51 13.71
C GLN A 344 13.11 8.26 13.05
N LEU A 345 14.18 7.74 13.66
CA LEU A 345 15.00 6.65 13.14
C LEU A 345 14.21 5.33 12.95
N GLU A 346 13.07 5.18 13.64
CA GLU A 346 12.13 4.07 13.50
C GLU A 346 11.44 3.98 12.13
N PHE A 347 11.45 5.05 11.33
CA PHE A 347 10.93 5.08 9.96
C PHE A 347 12.04 4.90 8.90
N ALA A 348 13.30 4.75 9.30
CA ALA A 348 14.41 4.60 8.38
C ALA A 348 14.52 3.17 7.82
N THR A 349 14.88 3.05 6.55
CA THR A 349 15.19 1.76 5.89
C THR A 349 16.70 1.50 5.88
N LEU A 350 17.10 0.24 5.74
CA LEU A 350 18.50 -0.17 5.63
C LEU A 350 19.22 0.59 4.50
N ASP A 351 18.65 0.56 3.29
CA ASP A 351 19.15 1.32 2.13
C ASP A 351 19.29 2.83 2.39
N GLY A 352 18.46 3.37 3.29
CA GLY A 352 18.44 4.78 3.69
C GLY A 352 19.56 5.16 4.65
N ILE A 353 19.96 4.28 5.58
CA ILE A 353 21.07 4.54 6.53
C ILE A 353 22.44 4.12 6.01
N MET A 354 22.52 3.38 4.90
CA MET A 354 23.76 3.03 4.19
C MET A 354 24.40 4.24 3.47
N ILE A 355 24.89 5.20 4.25
CA ILE A 355 25.53 6.44 3.80
C ILE A 355 26.96 6.15 3.33
N PRO A 356 27.32 6.36 2.05
CA PRO A 356 28.69 6.18 1.56
C PRO A 356 29.67 7.18 2.20
N SER A 357 30.96 6.84 2.23
CA SER A 357 32.01 7.84 2.46
C SER A 357 32.30 8.64 1.18
N TYR A 358 32.55 9.94 1.33
CA TYR A 358 32.80 10.90 0.25
C TYR A 358 34.14 11.65 0.41
N ILE A 359 34.93 11.30 1.42
CA ILE A 359 36.25 11.83 1.75
C ILE A 359 37.25 10.66 1.65
N ASP A 360 38.54 10.94 1.43
CA ASP A 360 39.60 9.92 1.43
C ASP A 360 39.66 9.16 2.77
N SER A 361 38.91 8.05 2.84
CA SER A 361 38.82 7.14 3.99
C SER A 361 38.76 5.71 3.48
N ASP A 362 39.49 4.79 4.12
CA ASP A 362 39.60 3.41 3.65
C ASP A 362 38.25 2.65 3.64
N THR A 363 37.32 3.02 4.52
CA THR A 363 35.98 2.42 4.65
C THR A 363 34.96 2.94 3.64
N LEU A 364 34.12 2.03 3.13
CA LEU A 364 33.06 2.29 2.15
C LEU A 364 31.91 3.16 2.69
N TYR A 365 31.61 3.05 3.99
CA TYR A 365 30.43 3.66 4.61
C TYR A 365 30.78 4.59 5.77
N ASN A 366 30.07 5.72 5.89
CA ASN A 366 30.27 6.72 6.93
C ASN A 366 29.61 6.30 8.27
N THR A 367 30.25 5.34 8.93
CA THR A 367 29.79 4.72 10.19
C THR A 367 29.76 5.70 11.38
N ASP A 368 30.52 6.79 11.35
CA ASP A 368 30.46 7.86 12.37
C ASP A 368 29.15 8.65 12.32
N THR A 369 28.59 8.86 11.13
CA THR A 369 27.32 9.58 10.92
C THR A 369 26.14 8.78 11.45
N VAL A 370 26.11 7.47 11.18
CA VAL A 370 25.06 6.58 11.69
C VAL A 370 25.14 6.43 13.21
N GLU A 371 26.34 6.36 13.79
CA GLU A 371 26.50 6.35 15.25
C GLU A 371 25.97 7.63 15.92
N ARG A 372 26.21 8.82 15.35
CA ARG A 372 25.63 10.07 15.86
C ARG A 372 24.10 10.09 15.75
N MET A 373 23.54 9.61 14.64
CA MET A 373 22.08 9.44 14.48
C MET A 373 21.47 8.53 15.57
N ILE A 374 22.12 7.41 15.91
CA ILE A 374 21.65 6.51 16.98
C ILE A 374 21.74 7.20 18.35
N ASN A 375 22.83 7.92 18.63
CA ASN A 375 22.97 8.69 19.87
C ASN A 375 21.90 9.80 20.01
N TYR A 376 21.48 10.43 18.90
CA TYR A 376 20.35 11.36 18.90
C TYR A 376 18.99 10.68 19.10
N PHE A 377 18.79 9.45 18.60
CA PHE A 377 17.59 8.66 18.89
C PHE A 377 17.46 8.34 20.39
N ILE A 378 18.53 7.86 21.02
CA ILE A 378 18.54 7.45 22.44
C ILE A 378 18.36 8.65 23.40
N THR A 379 18.81 9.84 23.01
CA THR A 379 18.68 11.07 23.82
C THR A 379 17.31 11.75 23.70
N CYS A 380 16.34 11.15 22.99
CA CYS A 380 14.96 11.61 22.94
C CYS A 380 14.11 10.87 23.99
N GLU A 381 13.43 11.63 24.86
CA GLU A 381 12.78 11.10 26.08
C GLU A 381 11.47 10.30 25.82
N GLU A 382 10.97 10.23 24.58
CA GLU A 382 9.69 9.60 24.19
C GLU A 382 9.82 8.11 23.77
N MET A 383 10.68 7.32 24.42
CA MET A 383 10.96 5.95 23.96
C MET A 383 9.87 4.91 24.33
N GLY A 384 9.07 4.52 23.33
CA GLY A 384 8.27 3.30 23.36
C GLY A 384 9.13 2.03 23.16
N PHE A 385 8.88 0.98 23.95
CA PHE A 385 9.63 -0.28 23.89
C PHE A 385 9.58 -0.97 22.51
N THR A 386 8.46 -0.83 21.80
CA THR A 386 8.27 -1.31 20.42
C THR A 386 9.16 -0.57 19.43
N THR A 387 9.22 0.76 19.53
CA THR A 387 10.07 1.64 18.71
C THR A 387 11.55 1.27 18.86
N LEU A 388 12.01 1.12 20.10
CA LEU A 388 13.37 0.72 20.45
C LEU A 388 13.74 -0.66 19.86
N LYS A 389 12.80 -1.61 19.85
CA LYS A 389 12.97 -2.96 19.27
C LYS A 389 12.97 -2.99 17.73
N ASN A 390 12.40 -1.99 17.07
CA ASN A 390 12.48 -1.86 15.61
C ASN A 390 13.82 -1.23 15.20
N VAL A 391 14.27 -0.20 15.91
CA VAL A 391 15.59 0.42 15.65
C VAL A 391 16.74 -0.55 15.94
N SER A 392 16.66 -1.40 16.98
CA SER A 392 17.70 -2.41 17.22
C SER A 392 17.85 -3.42 16.07
N LYS A 393 16.74 -3.90 15.49
CA LYS A 393 16.77 -4.75 14.26
C LYS A 393 17.38 -4.04 13.05
N LEU A 394 17.08 -2.74 12.89
CA LEU A 394 17.64 -1.92 11.80
C LEU A 394 19.16 -1.75 11.97
N VAL A 395 19.61 -1.43 13.18
CA VAL A 395 21.05 -1.31 13.49
C VAL A 395 21.78 -2.64 13.35
N ASP A 396 21.21 -3.75 13.84
CA ASP A 396 21.82 -5.08 13.70
C ASP A 396 21.90 -5.54 12.23
N SER A 397 20.98 -5.07 11.38
CA SER A 397 21.04 -5.29 9.93
C SER A 397 22.07 -4.38 9.25
N TYR A 398 22.20 -3.12 9.68
CA TYR A 398 23.24 -2.21 9.21
C TYR A 398 24.65 -2.72 9.55
N ILE A 399 24.87 -3.20 10.78
CA ILE A 399 26.15 -3.80 11.19
C ILE A 399 26.46 -5.04 10.34
N ALA A 400 25.44 -5.84 9.98
CA ALA A 400 25.62 -7.00 9.10
C ALA A 400 26.02 -6.65 7.66
N GLU A 401 25.52 -5.56 7.09
CA GLU A 401 25.95 -5.11 5.76
C GLU A 401 27.38 -4.55 5.78
N ILE A 402 27.68 -3.61 6.70
CA ILE A 402 29.01 -3.00 6.78
C ILE A 402 30.09 -3.99 7.22
N ALA A 403 29.72 -5.12 7.85
CA ALA A 403 30.66 -6.18 8.20
C ALA A 403 31.41 -6.78 7.00
N SER A 404 30.90 -6.60 5.78
CA SER A 404 31.58 -6.99 4.55
C SER A 404 32.72 -6.06 4.11
N ASP A 405 32.85 -4.87 4.70
CA ASP A 405 33.91 -3.90 4.40
C ASP A 405 35.24 -4.28 5.09
N VAL A 406 36.18 -4.80 4.28
CA VAL A 406 37.57 -5.19 4.62
C VAL A 406 38.35 -4.15 5.43
N ASN A 407 37.99 -2.87 5.37
CA ASN A 407 38.69 -1.78 6.06
C ASN A 407 38.00 -1.37 7.38
N LEU A 408 36.87 -1.98 7.75
CA LEU A 408 36.14 -1.71 8.98
C LEU A 408 36.87 -2.27 10.20
N LYS A 409 37.15 -1.43 11.20
CA LYS A 409 37.90 -1.81 12.40
C LYS A 409 37.02 -2.49 13.46
N PRO A 410 37.53 -3.50 14.21
CA PRO A 410 36.76 -4.20 15.25
C PRO A 410 36.11 -3.27 16.28
N ASP A 411 36.84 -2.24 16.72
CA ASP A 411 36.36 -1.24 17.69
C ASP A 411 35.08 -0.53 17.23
N LYS A 412 34.89 -0.36 15.91
CA LYS A 412 33.73 0.36 15.37
C LYS A 412 32.46 -0.49 15.41
N ILE A 413 32.58 -1.80 15.16
CA ILE A 413 31.48 -2.76 15.39
C ILE A 413 31.12 -2.81 16.88
N HIS A 414 32.13 -2.81 17.75
CA HIS A 414 31.93 -2.79 19.21
C HIS A 414 31.18 -1.52 19.67
N SER A 415 31.52 -0.36 19.12
CA SER A 415 30.86 0.92 19.41
C SER A 415 29.42 0.95 18.88
N LEU A 416 29.20 0.59 17.61
CA LEU A 416 27.87 0.56 17.00
C LEU A 416 26.91 -0.41 17.72
N ALA A 417 27.37 -1.62 18.07
CA ALA A 417 26.53 -2.59 18.77
C ALA A 417 26.14 -2.11 20.18
N LYS A 418 27.06 -1.44 20.90
CA LYS A 418 26.86 -0.89 22.25
C LYS A 418 26.18 0.47 22.32
N SER A 419 25.96 1.14 21.18
CA SER A 419 25.24 2.41 21.16
C SER A 419 23.84 2.27 21.78
N LEU A 420 23.09 1.22 21.42
CA LEU A 420 21.76 0.93 21.94
C LEU A 420 21.79 0.19 23.30
N PRO A 421 20.85 0.48 24.23
CA PRO A 421 20.71 -0.24 25.50
C PRO A 421 20.49 -1.75 25.34
N GLU A 422 21.00 -2.55 26.29
CA GLU A 422 20.86 -4.02 26.29
C GLU A 422 19.40 -4.51 26.32
N SER A 423 18.48 -3.70 26.86
CA SER A 423 17.03 -3.95 26.85
C SER A 423 16.36 -3.77 25.48
N SER A 424 17.05 -3.20 24.49
CA SER A 424 16.53 -3.01 23.12
C SER A 424 16.50 -4.31 22.30
N ARG A 425 17.24 -5.33 22.72
CA ARG A 425 17.41 -6.60 22.00
C ARG A 425 16.80 -7.74 22.80
N SER A 426 15.67 -8.26 22.31
CA SER A 426 15.08 -9.50 22.86
C SER A 426 15.73 -10.77 22.32
N LEU A 427 16.48 -10.66 21.21
CA LEU A 427 17.31 -11.72 20.63
C LEU A 427 18.58 -11.09 20.05
N HIS A 428 19.67 -11.85 19.98
CA HIS A 428 20.99 -11.43 19.48
C HIS A 428 21.38 -12.05 18.13
N ASP A 429 20.49 -12.81 17.50
CA ASP A 429 20.66 -13.46 16.20
C ASP A 429 21.19 -12.51 15.11
N GLY A 430 20.73 -11.25 15.12
CA GLY A 430 21.17 -10.20 14.19
C GLY A 430 22.64 -9.81 14.40
N LEU A 431 23.07 -9.59 15.65
CA LEU A 431 24.46 -9.35 16.01
C LEU A 431 25.35 -10.57 15.72
N TYR A 432 24.85 -11.79 15.96
CA TYR A 432 25.58 -13.01 15.62
C TYR A 432 25.83 -13.11 14.11
N ARG A 433 24.79 -12.94 13.28
CA ARG A 433 24.92 -12.90 11.81
C ARG A 433 25.92 -11.83 11.37
N ALA A 434 25.91 -10.66 11.99
CA ALA A 434 26.84 -9.58 11.67
C ALA A 434 28.30 -9.91 12.01
N LEU A 435 28.56 -10.50 13.17
CA LEU A 435 29.92 -10.95 13.52
C LEU A 435 30.41 -12.10 12.64
N ASP A 436 29.52 -12.99 12.21
CA ASP A 436 29.89 -14.07 11.30
C ASP A 436 30.31 -13.57 9.91
N ILE A 437 29.54 -12.64 9.33
CA ILE A 437 29.91 -11.94 8.08
C ILE A 437 31.24 -11.19 8.27
N TYR A 438 31.45 -10.56 9.43
CA TYR A 438 32.69 -9.86 9.73
C TYR A 438 33.89 -10.82 9.76
N PHE A 439 33.76 -11.98 10.42
CA PHE A 439 34.81 -13.00 10.47
C PHE A 439 35.01 -13.74 9.14
N GLU A 440 34.02 -13.73 8.24
CA GLU A 440 34.19 -14.18 6.85
C GLU A 440 35.05 -13.19 6.05
N ALA A 441 34.72 -11.90 6.10
CA ALA A 441 35.47 -10.86 5.39
C ALA A 441 36.87 -10.62 5.96
N HIS A 442 37.05 -10.74 7.29
CA HIS A 442 38.28 -10.39 8.01
C HIS A 442 39.06 -11.61 8.51
N SER A 443 39.39 -12.52 7.59
CA SER A 443 40.04 -13.81 7.90
C SER A 443 41.43 -13.71 8.56
N TRP A 444 42.03 -12.51 8.62
CA TRP A 444 43.33 -12.22 9.23
C TRP A 444 43.28 -11.78 10.70
N LEU A 445 42.09 -11.57 11.28
CA LEU A 445 41.94 -11.13 12.67
C LEU A 445 42.58 -12.11 13.66
N HIS A 446 43.26 -11.57 14.66
CA HIS A 446 43.84 -12.37 15.73
C HIS A 446 42.76 -12.88 16.68
N GLU A 447 43.01 -14.06 17.26
CA GLU A 447 42.04 -14.76 18.13
C GLU A 447 41.55 -13.90 19.32
N LYS A 448 42.41 -13.04 19.86
CA LYS A 448 42.06 -12.08 20.93
C LYS A 448 41.07 -11.00 20.49
N GLU A 449 41.08 -10.62 19.22
CA GLU A 449 40.19 -9.61 18.64
C GLU A 449 38.82 -10.25 18.37
N LYS A 450 38.82 -11.50 17.88
CA LYS A 450 37.61 -12.34 17.78
C LYS A 450 36.97 -12.57 19.16
N GLU A 451 37.74 -12.97 20.17
CA GLU A 451 37.30 -13.06 21.57
C GLU A 451 36.86 -11.69 22.14
N GLY A 452 37.34 -10.57 21.59
CA GLY A 452 36.91 -9.22 21.94
C GLY A 452 35.50 -8.93 21.43
N LEU A 453 35.27 -9.16 20.14
CA LEU A 453 33.99 -8.98 19.46
C LEU A 453 32.92 -9.95 19.98
N CYS A 454 33.26 -11.22 20.25
CA CYS A 454 32.32 -12.21 20.79
C CYS A 454 31.74 -11.87 22.17
N LYS A 455 32.28 -10.86 22.89
CA LYS A 455 31.72 -10.33 24.15
C LYS A 455 30.59 -9.32 23.95
N ILE A 456 30.26 -8.97 22.70
CA ILE A 456 29.10 -8.14 22.35
C ILE A 456 27.80 -8.95 22.48
N ILE A 457 27.88 -10.28 22.32
CA ILE A 457 26.71 -11.17 22.32
C ILE A 457 26.57 -11.81 23.70
N GLU A 458 25.45 -11.53 24.37
CA GLU A 458 24.90 -12.45 25.37
C GLU A 458 24.36 -13.67 24.62
N TRP A 459 25.03 -14.81 24.75
CA TRP A 459 24.69 -16.06 24.04
C TRP A 459 23.38 -16.71 24.55
N GLU A 460 22.86 -16.23 25.70
CA GLU A 460 21.52 -16.52 26.23
C GLU A 460 20.38 -15.95 25.39
N LYS A 461 20.64 -14.86 24.65
CA LYS A 461 19.65 -14.20 23.81
C LYS A 461 19.68 -14.73 22.37
N LEU A 462 20.33 -15.85 22.07
CA LEU A 462 20.24 -16.47 20.74
C LEU A 462 19.03 -17.40 20.66
N SER A 463 18.29 -17.36 19.55
CA SER A 463 17.26 -18.37 19.27
C SER A 463 17.85 -19.77 19.13
N ILE A 464 17.05 -20.83 19.27
CA ILE A 464 17.50 -22.22 19.14
C ILE A 464 18.09 -22.52 17.74
N ASP A 465 17.75 -21.73 16.71
CA ASP A 465 18.30 -21.87 15.35
C ASP A 465 19.58 -21.04 15.11
N ALA A 466 19.70 -19.85 15.72
CA ALA A 466 20.92 -19.02 15.65
C ALA A 466 22.01 -19.52 16.60
N CYS A 467 21.58 -20.06 17.75
CA CYS A 467 22.38 -20.60 18.83
C CYS A 467 23.62 -21.41 18.39
N ALA A 468 23.67 -22.31 17.41
CA ALA A 468 22.70 -22.74 16.39
C ALA A 468 23.56 -23.00 15.18
N HIS A 469 23.38 -22.18 14.15
CA HIS A 469 24.46 -21.87 13.21
C HIS A 469 25.80 -21.51 13.92
N ALA A 470 25.77 -20.86 15.09
CA ALA A 470 26.98 -20.28 15.70
C ALA A 470 28.07 -21.28 16.13
N SER A 471 27.78 -22.53 16.46
CA SER A 471 28.79 -23.51 16.90
C SER A 471 29.21 -24.53 15.85
N GLN A 472 28.42 -24.66 14.79
CA GLN A 472 28.90 -25.15 13.49
C GLN A 472 30.10 -24.33 13.00
N ASN A 473 30.23 -23.11 13.50
CA ASN A 473 31.00 -22.06 12.88
C ASN A 473 32.48 -22.08 13.29
N VAL A 474 33.29 -22.72 12.44
CA VAL A 474 34.75 -22.80 12.54
C VAL A 474 35.47 -21.43 12.53
N ARG A 475 34.77 -20.30 12.31
CA ARG A 475 35.34 -18.95 12.39
C ARG A 475 35.36 -18.39 13.82
N LEU A 476 34.50 -18.88 14.71
CA LEU A 476 34.44 -18.47 16.12
C LEU A 476 35.57 -19.09 16.96
N PRO A 477 36.06 -18.41 18.01
CA PRO A 477 37.05 -18.99 18.92
C PRO A 477 36.52 -20.24 19.64
N LEU A 478 37.37 -21.25 19.86
CA LEU A 478 36.97 -22.52 20.50
C LEU A 478 36.36 -22.32 21.90
N ARG A 479 36.80 -21.31 22.65
CA ARG A 479 36.20 -20.94 23.93
C ARG A 479 34.77 -20.42 23.76
N VAL A 480 34.53 -19.62 22.73
CA VAL A 480 33.19 -19.15 22.38
C VAL A 480 32.36 -20.35 21.93
N VAL A 481 32.86 -21.23 21.06
CA VAL A 481 32.16 -22.48 20.69
C VAL A 481 31.84 -23.38 21.90
N LEU A 482 32.63 -23.38 22.99
CA LEU A 482 32.28 -24.07 24.24
C LEU A 482 31.30 -23.29 25.13
N GLN A 483 31.35 -21.96 25.11
CA GLN A 483 30.26 -21.10 25.58
C GLN A 483 29.08 -21.04 24.60
N VAL A 484 29.18 -21.82 23.53
CA VAL A 484 28.17 -22.02 22.49
C VAL A 484 28.01 -23.56 22.20
N LEU A 485 28.05 -24.45 23.20
CA LEU A 485 27.73 -25.91 23.21
C LEU A 485 26.79 -26.44 24.36
N PHE A 486 26.34 -25.59 25.29
CA PHE A 486 25.65 -25.85 26.57
C PHE A 486 24.27 -25.13 26.79
N PHE A 487 23.67 -24.43 25.81
CA PHE A 487 22.31 -23.80 25.86
C PHE A 487 21.37 -24.30 24.76
N GLU A 488 21.84 -24.99 23.74
CA GLU A 488 21.06 -26.10 23.22
C GLU A 488 20.78 -26.99 24.42
N GLN A 489 21.83 -27.42 25.11
CA GLN A 489 21.71 -28.26 26.29
C GLN A 489 20.79 -27.66 27.38
N MET A 490 20.83 -26.34 27.68
CA MET A 490 19.94 -25.72 28.67
C MET A 490 18.58 -25.23 28.14
N HIS A 491 18.41 -24.75 26.90
CA HIS A 491 17.10 -24.39 26.34
C HIS A 491 16.32 -25.68 26.07
N ILE A 492 17.00 -26.75 25.59
CA ILE A 492 16.44 -28.11 25.52
C ILE A 492 16.18 -28.68 26.92
N LYS A 493 17.09 -28.58 27.89
CA LYS A 493 16.79 -29.04 29.28
C LYS A 493 15.67 -28.22 29.95
N THR A 494 15.51 -26.94 29.61
CA THR A 494 14.42 -26.10 30.14
C THR A 494 13.10 -26.42 29.46
N ALA A 495 13.10 -26.70 28.15
CA ALA A 495 11.93 -27.25 27.45
C ALA A 495 11.53 -28.62 28.03
N LEU A 496 12.50 -29.52 28.26
CA LEU A 496 12.28 -30.80 28.95
C LEU A 496 11.77 -30.63 30.38
N ALA A 497 12.30 -29.67 31.14
CA ALA A 497 11.88 -29.39 32.51
C ALA A 497 10.48 -28.79 32.58
N GLY A 498 10.11 -27.94 31.61
CA GLY A 498 8.74 -27.44 31.43
C GLY A 498 7.76 -28.59 31.20
N CYS A 499 8.11 -29.57 30.38
CA CYS A 499 7.31 -30.78 30.20
C CYS A 499 7.26 -31.69 31.45
N LEU A 500 8.32 -31.72 32.26
CA LEU A 500 8.37 -32.52 33.50
C LEU A 500 7.53 -31.90 34.63
N HIS A 501 7.50 -30.58 34.76
CA HIS A 501 6.67 -29.91 35.77
C HIS A 501 5.16 -30.14 35.58
N VAL A 502 4.71 -30.44 34.35
CA VAL A 502 3.32 -30.85 34.06
C VAL A 502 3.00 -32.25 34.61
N LEU A 503 4.00 -33.09 34.90
CA LEU A 503 3.83 -34.47 35.36
C LEU A 503 3.93 -34.63 36.90
N ASP A 504 4.69 -33.77 37.59
CA ASP A 504 4.90 -33.91 39.05
C ASP A 504 3.71 -33.43 39.91
N ASP A 505 2.87 -32.52 39.39
CA ASP A 505 1.72 -31.95 40.12
C ASP A 505 0.57 -32.96 40.35
N GLU A 506 0.62 -34.14 39.70
CA GLU A 506 -0.35 -35.23 39.90
C GLU A 506 -0.28 -35.89 41.29
N ASN A 507 0.78 -35.64 42.08
CA ASN A 507 1.00 -36.31 43.37
C ASN A 507 0.20 -35.72 44.55
N ASN A 508 -0.69 -34.75 44.32
CA ASN A 508 -1.47 -34.10 45.37
C ASN A 508 -2.89 -34.73 45.49
N PRO A 509 -3.23 -35.44 46.59
CA PRO A 509 -4.33 -36.41 46.61
C PRO A 509 -5.74 -35.80 46.79
N THR A 510 -6.13 -34.88 45.89
CA THR A 510 -7.51 -34.40 45.72
C THR A 510 -7.82 -34.22 44.24
N TYR A 511 -8.90 -34.87 43.78
CA TYR A 511 -9.33 -35.09 42.38
C TYR A 511 -8.60 -36.22 41.64
N HIS A 512 -9.37 -37.25 41.26
CA HIS A 512 -9.04 -38.23 40.23
C HIS A 512 -10.18 -38.27 39.20
N PRO A 513 -9.87 -38.04 37.92
CA PRO A 513 -10.53 -38.70 36.79
C PRO A 513 -9.60 -39.81 36.23
N LEU A 514 -10.16 -40.91 35.72
CA LEU A 514 -9.35 -41.96 35.08
C LEU A 514 -9.09 -41.62 33.59
N GLY A 515 -7.86 -41.87 33.13
CA GLY A 515 -7.49 -41.77 31.70
C GLY A 515 -6.01 -42.05 31.39
N LEU A 516 -5.11 -41.76 32.33
CA LEU A 516 -3.66 -41.71 32.10
C LEU A 516 -2.98 -43.09 32.07
N VAL A 517 -2.81 -43.66 30.86
CA VAL A 517 -1.90 -44.80 30.64
C VAL A 517 -1.10 -44.68 29.33
N HIS A 518 -1.68 -44.16 28.24
CA HIS A 518 -1.02 -44.23 26.92
C HIS A 518 -0.25 -42.95 26.50
N GLU A 519 -0.62 -41.76 27.00
CA GLU A 519 0.12 -40.51 26.74
C GLU A 519 1.57 -40.56 27.21
N ASN A 520 1.83 -41.30 28.30
CA ASN A 520 3.17 -41.52 28.82
C ASN A 520 4.14 -42.12 27.78
N GLU A 521 3.67 -42.92 26.82
CA GLU A 521 4.58 -43.66 25.93
C GLU A 521 5.12 -42.78 24.77
N LEU A 522 4.30 -41.90 24.20
CA LEU A 522 4.73 -40.96 23.16
C LEU A 522 5.57 -39.81 23.72
N LEU A 523 5.18 -39.27 24.89
CA LEU A 523 6.04 -38.34 25.64
C LEU A 523 7.37 -39.00 25.99
N ARG A 524 7.37 -40.27 26.45
CA ARG A 524 8.60 -41.02 26.74
C ARG A 524 9.48 -41.20 25.51
N VAL A 525 8.96 -41.54 24.33
CA VAL A 525 9.76 -41.64 23.09
C VAL A 525 10.32 -40.28 22.65
N GLY A 526 9.54 -39.20 22.76
CA GLY A 526 10.01 -37.83 22.50
C GLY A 526 11.13 -37.40 23.46
N MET A 527 10.92 -37.63 24.76
CA MET A 527 11.91 -37.38 25.82
C MET A 527 13.13 -38.29 25.71
N GLU A 528 13.01 -39.55 25.28
CA GLU A 528 14.13 -40.46 25.05
C GLU A 528 14.98 -40.00 23.85
N LYS A 529 14.35 -39.54 22.76
CA LYS A 529 15.06 -38.96 21.61
C LYS A 529 15.76 -37.64 21.95
N MET A 530 15.11 -36.79 22.73
CA MET A 530 15.68 -35.51 23.18
C MET A 530 16.76 -35.72 24.28
N ARG A 531 16.61 -36.75 25.13
CA ARG A 531 17.64 -37.23 26.07
C ARG A 531 18.83 -37.85 25.35
N SER A 532 18.63 -38.56 24.24
CA SER A 532 19.72 -39.02 23.35
C SER A 532 20.51 -37.82 22.86
N ARG A 533 19.84 -36.81 22.29
CA ARG A 533 20.50 -35.60 21.79
C ARG A 533 21.27 -34.86 22.89
N VAL A 534 20.70 -34.71 24.08
CA VAL A 534 21.40 -34.16 25.25
C VAL A 534 22.61 -35.00 25.64
N SER A 535 22.52 -36.33 25.59
CA SER A 535 23.62 -37.23 25.93
C SER A 535 24.72 -37.30 24.87
N GLU A 536 24.39 -37.05 23.59
CA GLU A 536 25.34 -36.87 22.48
C GLU A 536 26.14 -35.58 22.69
N LEU A 537 25.45 -34.46 22.91
CA LEU A 537 26.05 -33.15 23.21
C LEU A 537 26.94 -33.18 24.45
N GLU A 538 26.53 -33.91 25.49
CA GLU A 538 27.35 -34.12 26.68
C GLU A 538 28.65 -34.89 26.38
N GLN A 539 28.67 -35.80 25.40
CA GLN A 539 29.89 -36.46 24.96
C GLN A 539 30.77 -35.54 24.10
N GLU A 540 30.17 -34.76 23.20
CA GLU A 540 30.90 -33.80 22.34
C GLU A 540 31.56 -32.68 23.16
N PHE A 541 30.81 -32.07 24.09
CA PHE A 541 31.33 -31.07 25.04
C PHE A 541 32.48 -31.64 25.89
N ASN A 542 32.34 -32.85 26.45
CA ASN A 542 33.40 -33.46 27.25
C ASN A 542 34.65 -33.83 26.42
N LYS A 543 34.49 -34.19 25.14
CA LYS A 543 35.60 -34.47 24.23
C LYS A 543 36.39 -33.19 23.91
N LEU A 544 35.70 -32.11 23.52
CA LEU A 544 36.32 -30.80 23.25
C LEU A 544 36.98 -30.22 24.50
N ARG A 545 36.36 -30.38 25.67
CA ARG A 545 36.95 -30.04 26.98
C ARG A 545 38.25 -30.79 27.24
N GLN A 546 38.32 -32.08 26.92
CA GLN A 546 39.55 -32.88 27.05
C GLN A 546 40.66 -32.41 26.11
N GLU A 547 40.34 -32.03 24.87
CA GLU A 547 41.29 -31.47 23.91
C GLU A 547 41.79 -30.09 24.35
N MET A 548 40.93 -29.23 24.90
CA MET A 548 41.35 -27.96 25.52
C MET A 548 42.29 -28.19 26.71
N THR A 549 42.05 -29.16 27.61
CA THR A 549 43.01 -29.52 28.67
C THR A 549 44.30 -30.18 28.17
N ARG A 550 44.35 -30.70 26.94
CA ARG A 550 45.61 -31.17 26.32
C ARG A 550 46.42 -30.04 25.72
N MET A 551 45.78 -28.98 25.24
CA MET A 551 46.46 -27.77 24.75
C MET A 551 46.93 -26.86 25.90
N SER A 552 46.13 -26.71 26.96
CA SER A 552 46.45 -25.87 28.11
C SER A 552 47.33 -26.58 29.15
N GLY A 553 48.61 -26.75 28.81
CA GLY A 553 49.64 -27.22 29.73
C GLY A 553 49.89 -26.27 30.91
N THR A 554 49.23 -26.53 32.03
CA THR A 554 49.28 -25.82 33.34
C THR A 554 48.47 -24.50 33.43
N HIS A 555 47.71 -24.39 34.53
CA HIS A 555 46.76 -23.33 34.90
C HIS A 555 45.62 -23.07 33.88
N LEU A 556 44.34 -22.98 34.27
CA LEU A 556 43.74 -22.79 35.61
C LEU A 556 42.48 -23.67 35.76
N SER A 557 42.19 -24.13 36.99
CA SER A 557 40.88 -24.70 37.33
C SER A 557 39.99 -23.60 37.89
N LEU A 558 38.78 -23.43 37.32
CA LEU A 558 37.52 -22.86 37.88
C LEU A 558 36.69 -22.14 36.79
N MET A 559 35.37 -22.17 36.97
CA MET A 559 34.32 -21.53 36.17
C MET A 559 34.04 -22.11 34.76
N LEU A 560 32.85 -21.78 34.26
CA LEU A 560 32.16 -22.23 33.05
C LEU A 560 31.68 -23.71 33.08
N VAL A 561 30.39 -24.06 33.10
CA VAL A 561 29.13 -23.26 33.05
C VAL A 561 28.93 -22.49 31.72
N ASP A 562 27.85 -22.79 31.00
CA ASP A 562 27.20 -21.93 29.98
C ASP A 562 27.99 -21.58 28.68
N HIS A 563 27.44 -21.59 27.45
CA HIS A 563 26.10 -21.93 26.89
C HIS A 563 26.22 -22.51 25.41
N SER A 564 25.22 -22.54 24.48
CA SER A 564 25.00 -22.98 23.01
C SER A 564 24.94 -24.51 22.48
N PRO A 565 25.19 -24.90 21.16
CA PRO A 565 24.83 -26.20 20.43
C PRO A 565 25.86 -26.91 19.45
N PHE A 566 25.39 -27.78 18.49
CA PHE A 566 25.72 -28.02 17.01
C PHE A 566 27.19 -28.05 16.39
N ALA A 567 27.50 -28.29 15.08
CA ALA A 567 27.06 -29.18 13.93
C ALA A 567 27.79 -28.93 12.52
N SER A 568 27.10 -28.75 11.37
CA SER A 568 27.50 -28.60 9.90
C SER A 568 27.52 -29.86 8.99
N PHE A 569 27.29 -29.87 7.65
CA PHE A 569 27.48 -28.87 6.56
C PHE A 569 26.37 -28.92 5.42
N ALA A 570 26.35 -27.96 4.49
CA ALA A 570 25.31 -27.75 3.42
C ALA A 570 25.67 -28.34 2.01
N SER A 571 24.86 -28.30 0.92
CA SER A 571 24.37 -27.12 0.15
C SER A 571 23.71 -27.48 -1.21
N GLN A 572 22.93 -26.57 -1.84
CA GLN A 572 23.04 -26.06 -3.26
C GLN A 572 21.79 -25.25 -3.76
N ILE A 573 21.79 -24.70 -5.00
CA ILE A 573 21.21 -23.37 -5.39
C ILE A 573 20.56 -23.36 -6.82
N HIS A 574 19.48 -22.59 -7.10
CA HIS A 574 19.38 -21.51 -8.15
C HIS A 574 17.99 -20.94 -8.57
N ASP A 575 18.02 -19.62 -8.85
CA ASP A 575 17.29 -18.74 -9.81
C ASP A 575 15.75 -18.42 -9.79
N PRO A 576 15.33 -17.18 -10.18
CA PRO A 576 13.93 -16.70 -10.08
C PRO A 576 13.28 -16.20 -11.40
N SER A 577 11.94 -16.30 -11.51
CA SER A 577 11.06 -15.32 -12.20
C SER A 577 9.56 -15.71 -12.11
N SER A 578 8.68 -14.77 -12.51
CA SER A 578 7.20 -14.84 -12.58
C SER A 578 6.41 -14.75 -11.26
N ARG A 579 5.68 -13.63 -11.08
CA ARG A 579 4.57 -13.53 -10.12
C ARG A 579 3.38 -14.33 -10.65
N THR A 580 3.11 -15.47 -10.03
CA THR A 580 1.94 -16.32 -10.30
C THR A 580 0.91 -16.21 -9.17
N GLY A 581 -0.31 -16.73 -9.34
CA GLY A 581 -1.36 -16.68 -8.30
C GLY A 581 -0.96 -17.25 -6.92
N TYR A 582 0.08 -18.09 -6.88
CA TYR A 582 0.71 -18.54 -5.63
C TYR A 582 1.27 -17.38 -4.78
N GLU A 583 1.75 -16.29 -5.39
CA GLU A 583 2.16 -15.10 -4.65
C GLU A 583 0.98 -14.31 -4.07
N LEU A 584 -0.22 -14.37 -4.66
CA LEU A 584 -1.42 -13.74 -4.07
C LEU A 584 -1.89 -14.49 -2.83
N ILE A 585 -1.85 -15.83 -2.84
CA ILE A 585 -2.06 -16.66 -1.64
C ILE A 585 -1.01 -16.30 -0.56
N LYS A 586 0.23 -16.04 -0.96
CA LYS A 586 1.33 -15.65 -0.06
C LYS A 586 1.19 -14.22 0.48
N GLU A 587 0.68 -13.27 -0.30
CA GLU A 587 0.38 -11.89 0.14
C GLU A 587 -0.81 -11.83 1.13
N LEU A 588 -1.63 -12.88 1.19
CA LEU A 588 -2.70 -13.09 2.19
C LEU A 588 -2.24 -13.83 3.45
N ASN A 589 -0.93 -14.11 3.62
CA ASN A 589 -0.37 -14.93 4.70
C ASN A 589 -0.87 -16.39 4.77
N LEU A 590 -1.61 -16.89 3.78
CA LEU A 590 -2.36 -18.17 3.77
C LEU A 590 -1.50 -19.46 3.67
N ASN A 591 -0.24 -19.44 4.09
CA ASN A 591 0.62 -20.63 3.98
C ASN A 591 0.81 -21.32 5.35
N PRO A 592 0.17 -22.48 5.60
CA PRO A 592 0.37 -23.20 6.85
C PRO A 592 1.84 -23.64 7.00
N LYS A 593 2.33 -23.67 8.24
CA LYS A 593 3.71 -24.11 8.57
C LYS A 593 3.92 -25.61 8.38
N LEU A 594 2.83 -26.37 8.23
CA LEU A 594 2.83 -27.80 7.94
C LEU A 594 2.16 -28.02 6.58
N ASP A 595 2.87 -28.79 5.77
CA ASP A 595 2.79 -28.73 4.30
C ASP A 595 1.66 -29.62 3.72
N LEU A 596 1.12 -30.56 4.53
CA LEU A 596 0.00 -31.45 4.23
C LEU A 596 -0.64 -32.00 5.52
N ASN A 597 -1.97 -32.13 5.53
CA ASN A 597 -2.69 -32.98 6.48
C ASN A 597 -2.55 -34.47 6.09
N ILE A 598 -1.35 -35.03 6.23
CA ILE A 598 -1.11 -36.48 6.07
C ILE A 598 -0.60 -37.10 7.37
N ILE A 599 -1.46 -37.89 8.00
CA ILE A 599 -1.15 -38.62 9.24
C ILE A 599 -0.61 -40.00 8.87
N LYS A 600 0.67 -40.25 9.15
CA LYS A 600 1.26 -41.59 8.99
C LYS A 600 0.70 -42.52 10.08
N PRO A 601 0.22 -43.73 9.74
CA PRO A 601 -0.40 -44.61 10.73
C PRO A 601 0.66 -45.10 11.73
N ASN A 602 0.41 -44.85 13.01
CA ASN A 602 1.15 -45.49 14.09
C ASN A 602 0.84 -47.00 14.09
N ILE A 603 1.86 -47.82 14.35
CA ILE A 603 1.83 -49.29 14.13
C ILE A 603 0.84 -50.02 15.07
N SER A 604 0.34 -49.34 16.10
CA SER A 604 -0.74 -49.79 16.99
C SER A 604 -2.07 -50.06 16.27
N ASP A 605 -2.41 -49.32 15.20
CA ASP A 605 -3.68 -49.48 14.48
C ASP A 605 -3.69 -50.66 13.48
N SER A 606 -2.84 -51.65 13.71
CA SER A 606 -2.81 -52.94 12.99
C SER A 606 -3.93 -53.90 13.40
N SER A 607 -5.10 -53.37 13.79
CA SER A 607 -6.30 -54.16 14.09
C SER A 607 -7.19 -54.29 12.85
N SER A 608 -7.20 -55.49 12.26
CA SER A 608 -8.04 -55.85 11.11
C SER A 608 -9.51 -56.09 11.51
N VAL A 609 -10.14 -55.09 12.13
CA VAL A 609 -11.54 -55.14 12.54
C VAL A 609 -12.44 -55.10 11.31
N SER A 610 -13.32 -56.10 11.19
CA SER A 610 -14.39 -56.14 10.20
C SER A 610 -15.54 -55.19 10.61
N ILE A 611 -15.31 -53.87 10.47
CA ILE A 611 -16.25 -52.83 10.89
C ILE A 611 -17.54 -52.89 10.08
N THR A 612 -18.52 -53.57 10.66
CA THR A 612 -19.95 -53.55 10.32
C THR A 612 -20.64 -52.42 11.10
N GLY A 613 -20.05 -51.22 11.04
CA GLY A 613 -20.46 -50.03 11.79
C GLY A 613 -20.39 -48.76 10.95
N SER A 614 -20.80 -47.62 11.53
CA SER A 614 -20.86 -46.34 10.84
C SER A 614 -19.49 -45.87 10.32
N ARG A 615 -19.49 -45.23 9.15
CA ARG A 615 -18.33 -44.55 8.55
C ARG A 615 -18.19 -43.09 8.96
N ILE A 616 -19.10 -42.60 9.81
CA ILE A 616 -19.10 -41.23 10.32
C ILE A 616 -18.75 -41.22 11.81
N VAL A 617 -17.87 -40.28 12.18
CA VAL A 617 -17.54 -39.96 13.57
C VAL A 617 -17.80 -38.46 13.77
N GLU A 618 -18.85 -38.14 14.50
CA GLU A 618 -19.37 -36.78 14.69
C GLU A 618 -19.61 -36.47 16.17
N LYS A 619 -19.66 -35.19 16.52
CA LYS A 619 -19.92 -34.69 17.88
C LYS A 619 -20.85 -33.47 17.87
N PRO A 620 -21.71 -33.29 18.89
CA PRO A 620 -22.44 -32.05 19.11
C PRO A 620 -21.49 -30.88 19.33
N LEU A 621 -21.58 -29.87 18.45
CA LEU A 621 -20.70 -28.71 18.42
C LEU A 621 -21.05 -27.72 19.54
N LYS A 622 -20.09 -27.45 20.43
CA LYS A 622 -20.25 -26.54 21.57
C LYS A 622 -19.16 -25.48 21.60
N LEU A 623 -19.30 -24.47 20.75
CA LEU A 623 -18.46 -23.26 20.75
C LEU A 623 -19.00 -22.23 21.74
N GLN A 624 -18.11 -21.39 22.29
CA GLN A 624 -18.53 -20.26 23.13
C GLN A 624 -18.93 -19.08 22.23
N VAL A 625 -20.19 -18.66 22.34
CA VAL A 625 -20.77 -17.57 21.54
C VAL A 625 -21.27 -16.48 22.49
N LEU A 626 -21.03 -15.22 22.13
CA LEU A 626 -21.44 -14.04 22.88
C LEU A 626 -22.77 -13.50 22.35
N GLY A 627 -23.63 -13.06 23.28
CA GLY A 627 -24.98 -12.55 22.99
C GLY A 627 -26.07 -13.61 23.16
N ASP A 628 -27.31 -13.14 23.32
CA ASP A 628 -28.50 -14.00 23.36
C ASP A 628 -28.84 -14.45 21.93
N SER A 629 -29.01 -15.75 21.75
CA SER A 629 -29.39 -16.39 20.48
C SER A 629 -30.86 -16.20 20.10
N GLY A 630 -31.68 -15.70 21.04
CA GLY A 630 -33.11 -15.96 21.07
C GLY A 630 -33.39 -17.31 21.74
N ALA A 631 -34.59 -17.43 22.32
CA ALA A 631 -34.96 -18.49 23.26
C ALA A 631 -35.15 -19.91 22.67
N SER A 632 -34.86 -20.13 21.39
CA SER A 632 -35.13 -21.40 20.67
C SER A 632 -33.88 -22.19 20.26
N VAL A 633 -32.68 -21.67 20.49
CA VAL A 633 -31.45 -22.18 19.84
C VAL A 633 -30.71 -23.25 20.68
N HIS A 634 -31.06 -23.42 21.96
CA HIS A 634 -30.42 -24.43 22.82
C HIS A 634 -30.68 -25.89 22.42
N ASP A 635 -31.68 -26.15 21.56
CA ASP A 635 -32.11 -27.50 21.14
C ASP A 635 -31.74 -27.84 19.66
N LEU A 636 -31.03 -26.96 18.95
CA LEU A 636 -30.65 -27.20 17.53
C LEU A 636 -29.48 -28.18 17.40
N ALA A 637 -29.54 -29.10 16.43
CA ALA A 637 -28.45 -30.01 16.12
C ALA A 637 -27.34 -29.29 15.35
N HIS A 638 -26.37 -28.74 16.07
CA HIS A 638 -25.08 -28.34 15.51
C HIS A 638 -24.11 -29.52 15.66
N LEU A 639 -23.52 -29.99 14.57
CA LEU A 639 -22.61 -31.13 14.53
C LEU A 639 -21.29 -30.74 13.84
N ALA A 640 -20.20 -31.38 14.24
CA ALA A 640 -18.95 -31.39 13.49
C ALA A 640 -18.36 -32.80 13.49
N GLY A 641 -17.72 -33.21 12.40
CA GLY A 641 -17.27 -34.60 12.29
C GLY A 641 -16.53 -34.97 11.02
N TYR A 642 -16.13 -36.24 10.97
CA TYR A 642 -15.41 -36.86 9.86
C TYR A 642 -16.22 -37.96 9.21
N VAL A 643 -16.22 -37.99 7.87
CA VAL A 643 -16.73 -39.10 7.06
C VAL A 643 -15.55 -39.84 6.42
N GLN A 644 -15.46 -41.15 6.62
CA GLN A 644 -14.49 -41.99 5.92
C GLN A 644 -14.98 -42.29 4.50
N ILE A 645 -14.36 -41.63 3.52
CA ILE A 645 -14.67 -41.79 2.10
C ILE A 645 -14.38 -43.24 1.65
N LYS A 646 -15.11 -43.75 0.66
CA LYS A 646 -14.86 -45.09 0.12
C LYS A 646 -13.83 -45.00 -1.01
N HIS A 647 -13.27 -46.15 -1.39
CA HIS A 647 -12.32 -46.28 -2.50
C HIS A 647 -11.00 -45.48 -2.36
N THR A 648 -10.81 -44.75 -1.25
CA THR A 648 -9.58 -44.10 -0.79
C THR A 648 -8.75 -44.99 0.13
N VAL A 649 -7.46 -44.69 0.30
CA VAL A 649 -6.54 -45.41 1.20
C VAL A 649 -6.82 -45.11 2.67
N GLY A 650 -7.07 -43.85 3.01
CA GLY A 650 -7.27 -43.40 4.39
C GLY A 650 -7.99 -42.07 4.55
N ALA A 651 -8.58 -41.53 3.48
CA ALA A 651 -9.25 -40.23 3.49
C ALA A 651 -10.40 -40.11 4.50
N ARG A 652 -10.40 -38.99 5.20
CA ARG A 652 -11.41 -38.56 6.16
C ARG A 652 -11.75 -37.11 5.87
N MET A 653 -12.94 -36.89 5.34
CA MET A 653 -13.45 -35.58 4.97
C MET A 653 -14.16 -34.96 6.18
N PHE A 654 -13.75 -33.76 6.57
CA PHE A 654 -14.34 -33.01 7.68
C PHE A 654 -15.52 -32.17 7.22
N TYR A 655 -16.51 -32.01 8.09
CA TYR A 655 -17.65 -31.14 7.85
C TYR A 655 -18.18 -30.50 9.15
N TYR A 656 -18.89 -29.38 8.96
CA TYR A 656 -19.72 -28.74 9.96
C TYR A 656 -21.17 -28.81 9.48
N PHE A 657 -22.12 -29.08 10.38
CA PHE A 657 -23.55 -29.07 10.08
C PHE A 657 -24.31 -28.22 11.09
N PHE A 658 -25.25 -27.43 10.58
CA PHE A 658 -26.10 -26.55 11.38
C PHE A 658 -27.56 -26.74 10.95
N GLU A 659 -28.35 -27.33 11.83
CA GLU A 659 -29.81 -27.37 11.69
C GLU A 659 -30.41 -25.96 11.57
N SER A 660 -31.48 -25.83 10.79
CA SER A 660 -32.12 -24.53 10.57
C SER A 660 -32.68 -23.92 11.86
N ARG A 661 -32.42 -22.63 12.06
CA ARG A 661 -33.05 -21.80 13.11
C ARG A 661 -34.59 -21.66 12.95
N ASN A 662 -35.17 -22.14 11.85
CA ASN A 662 -36.60 -22.07 11.54
C ASN A 662 -37.30 -23.43 11.70
N LYS A 663 -36.98 -24.45 10.89
CA LYS A 663 -37.49 -25.83 11.08
C LYS A 663 -36.57 -26.90 10.48
N LYS A 664 -36.54 -28.10 11.10
CA LYS A 664 -35.84 -29.30 10.55
C LYS A 664 -36.27 -29.68 9.13
N ASP A 665 -37.51 -29.36 8.74
CA ASP A 665 -38.07 -29.61 7.40
C ASP A 665 -37.71 -28.53 6.35
N ASP A 666 -36.82 -27.59 6.66
CA ASP A 666 -36.25 -26.65 5.67
C ASP A 666 -35.27 -27.36 4.71
N PRO A 667 -34.99 -26.79 3.52
CA PRO A 667 -34.02 -27.35 2.57
C PRO A 667 -32.65 -27.67 3.20
N VAL A 668 -31.94 -28.66 2.65
CA VAL A 668 -30.53 -28.89 2.97
C VAL A 668 -29.68 -28.13 1.95
N VAL A 669 -28.83 -27.23 2.43
CA VAL A 669 -27.95 -26.42 1.60
C VAL A 669 -26.49 -26.77 1.92
N ILE A 670 -25.79 -27.32 0.93
CA ILE A 670 -24.35 -27.57 1.02
C ILE A 670 -23.62 -26.30 0.58
N TRP A 671 -22.57 -25.91 1.29
CA TRP A 671 -21.64 -24.86 0.89
C TRP A 671 -20.23 -25.42 0.63
N LEU A 672 -19.67 -25.04 -0.53
CA LEU A 672 -18.32 -25.39 -0.99
C LEU A 672 -17.50 -24.13 -1.31
N THR A 673 -16.56 -23.75 -0.45
CA THR A 673 -15.58 -22.69 -0.77
C THR A 673 -14.57 -23.17 -1.82
N GLY A 674 -14.04 -22.23 -2.61
CA GLY A 674 -13.16 -22.50 -3.77
C GLY A 674 -11.67 -22.70 -3.46
N GLY A 675 -10.83 -21.81 -3.99
CA GLY A 675 -9.37 -21.87 -3.90
C GLY A 675 -8.67 -22.07 -5.26
N PRO A 676 -8.53 -23.31 -5.77
CA PRO A 676 -8.96 -24.59 -5.18
C PRO A 676 -8.24 -24.94 -3.88
N GLY A 677 -8.93 -25.69 -3.02
CA GLY A 677 -8.38 -26.20 -1.77
C GLY A 677 -8.47 -25.26 -0.56
N CYS A 678 -9.42 -24.32 -0.55
CA CYS A 678 -9.72 -23.45 0.59
C CYS A 678 -10.91 -23.97 1.43
N SER A 679 -10.82 -23.82 2.74
CA SER A 679 -11.78 -24.37 3.71
C SER A 679 -13.14 -23.67 3.65
N SER A 680 -14.21 -24.46 3.70
CA SER A 680 -15.59 -23.93 3.82
C SER A 680 -15.87 -23.30 5.19
N ALA A 681 -14.94 -23.41 6.15
CA ALA A 681 -14.98 -22.65 7.39
C ALA A 681 -14.82 -21.13 7.17
N ILE A 682 -14.22 -20.69 6.06
CA ILE A 682 -14.13 -19.27 5.70
C ILE A 682 -15.55 -18.66 5.64
N ALA A 683 -16.44 -19.29 4.87
CA ALA A 683 -17.83 -18.83 4.74
C ALA A 683 -18.63 -18.97 6.03
N LEU A 684 -18.36 -20.02 6.81
CA LEU A 684 -18.98 -20.29 8.11
C LEU A 684 -18.74 -19.16 9.14
N PHE A 685 -17.59 -18.48 9.09
CA PHE A 685 -17.21 -17.48 10.10
C PHE A 685 -17.11 -16.04 9.59
N TYR A 686 -17.10 -15.82 8.27
CA TYR A 686 -16.99 -14.49 7.65
C TYR A 686 -18.09 -14.12 6.65
N GLU A 687 -18.99 -15.04 6.29
CA GLU A 687 -19.98 -14.84 5.23
C GLU A 687 -21.41 -15.19 5.68
N ASN A 688 -21.82 -16.45 5.50
CA ASN A 688 -23.22 -16.89 5.56
C ASN A 688 -23.52 -17.89 6.68
N GLY A 689 -22.54 -18.25 7.52
CA GLY A 689 -22.77 -19.13 8.66
C GLY A 689 -23.57 -18.50 9.80
N PRO A 690 -23.98 -19.30 10.80
CA PRO A 690 -24.69 -18.83 12.01
C PRO A 690 -23.88 -17.85 12.88
N PHE A 691 -22.56 -17.75 12.68
CA PHE A 691 -21.66 -16.96 13.53
C PHE A 691 -20.86 -15.94 12.70
N GLN A 692 -20.38 -14.90 13.37
CA GLN A 692 -19.34 -14.01 12.87
C GLN A 692 -18.17 -14.03 13.86
N LEU A 693 -16.94 -14.12 13.33
CA LEU A 693 -15.72 -14.08 14.14
C LEU A 693 -15.31 -12.63 14.44
N THR A 694 -15.22 -12.27 15.73
CA THR A 694 -14.85 -10.92 16.19
C THR A 694 -13.32 -10.73 16.30
N ASN A 695 -12.86 -9.49 16.40
CA ASN A 695 -11.43 -9.15 16.42
C ASN A 695 -10.67 -9.71 17.64
N ASN A 696 -11.38 -10.10 18.70
CA ASN A 696 -10.84 -10.74 19.90
C ASN A 696 -11.04 -12.28 19.92
N LEU A 697 -11.06 -12.90 18.73
CA LEU A 697 -11.21 -14.35 18.52
C LEU A 697 -12.43 -14.97 19.26
N SER A 698 -13.52 -14.21 19.36
CA SER A 698 -14.80 -14.68 19.93
C SER A 698 -15.85 -14.81 18.83
N LEU A 699 -16.91 -15.57 19.07
CA LEU A 699 -18.03 -15.67 18.16
C LEU A 699 -19.19 -14.81 18.64
N VAL A 700 -19.90 -14.18 17.69
CA VAL A 700 -21.22 -13.57 17.89
C VAL A 700 -22.20 -14.15 16.88
N TRP A 701 -23.51 -14.05 17.14
CA TRP A 701 -24.54 -14.52 16.23
C TRP A 701 -24.60 -13.70 14.94
N ASN A 702 -24.65 -14.39 13.79
CA ASN A 702 -24.93 -13.78 12.50
C ASN A 702 -26.44 -13.61 12.33
N ASP A 703 -26.90 -12.37 12.22
CA ASP A 703 -28.31 -12.05 11.99
C ASP A 703 -28.78 -12.31 10.55
N HIS A 704 -27.84 -12.61 9.65
CA HIS A 704 -28.09 -12.87 8.22
C HIS A 704 -27.53 -14.22 7.74
N GLY A 705 -27.20 -15.12 8.68
CA GLY A 705 -26.80 -16.48 8.35
C GLY A 705 -27.89 -17.25 7.59
N TRP A 706 -27.47 -18.03 6.59
CA TRP A 706 -28.34 -18.84 5.71
C TRP A 706 -29.06 -19.96 6.46
N ASP A 707 -28.54 -20.35 7.63
CA ASP A 707 -29.18 -21.24 8.59
C ASP A 707 -30.54 -20.71 9.11
N LYS A 708 -30.89 -19.44 8.90
CA LYS A 708 -32.25 -18.92 9.13
C LYS A 708 -33.32 -19.47 8.16
N VAL A 709 -32.94 -20.10 7.05
CA VAL A 709 -33.86 -20.64 6.03
C VAL A 709 -33.50 -22.02 5.49
N ALA A 710 -32.38 -22.61 5.94
CA ALA A 710 -31.89 -23.90 5.49
C ALA A 710 -31.14 -24.66 6.60
N ASN A 711 -31.01 -25.97 6.44
CA ASN A 711 -30.06 -26.80 7.18
C ASN A 711 -28.72 -26.77 6.43
N MET A 712 -27.69 -26.14 7.02
CA MET A 712 -26.43 -25.86 6.33
C MET A 712 -25.37 -26.95 6.55
N ILE A 713 -24.73 -27.42 5.49
CA ILE A 713 -23.55 -28.31 5.54
C ILE A 713 -22.35 -27.58 4.93
N TYR A 714 -21.29 -27.35 5.71
CA TYR A 714 -20.01 -26.81 5.23
C TYR A 714 -18.99 -27.95 5.15
N ILE A 715 -18.42 -28.21 3.99
CA ILE A 715 -17.51 -29.34 3.76
C ILE A 715 -16.09 -28.83 3.49
N ASP A 716 -15.10 -29.34 4.24
CA ASP A 716 -13.68 -29.10 3.94
C ASP A 716 -13.24 -30.06 2.84
N GLN A 717 -13.03 -29.54 1.63
CA GLN A 717 -12.75 -30.34 0.45
C GLN A 717 -11.86 -29.56 -0.54
N PRO A 718 -11.08 -30.23 -1.39
CA PRO A 718 -10.79 -31.68 -1.40
C PRO A 718 -10.00 -32.18 -0.18
N ILE A 719 -9.64 -33.48 -0.19
CA ILE A 719 -8.83 -34.09 0.88
C ILE A 719 -7.47 -33.37 0.99
N GLY A 720 -7.15 -32.87 2.19
CA GLY A 720 -5.99 -32.03 2.49
C GLY A 720 -6.34 -30.57 2.83
N THR A 721 -7.56 -30.13 2.55
CA THR A 721 -8.06 -28.78 2.87
C THR A 721 -8.61 -28.67 4.30
N GLY A 722 -8.38 -27.54 4.97
CA GLY A 722 -8.94 -27.25 6.30
C GLY A 722 -8.58 -28.33 7.33
N PHE A 723 -9.58 -29.05 7.83
CA PHE A 723 -9.42 -30.20 8.73
C PHE A 723 -9.47 -31.58 8.04
N SER A 724 -9.75 -31.65 6.73
CA SER A 724 -9.78 -32.90 5.96
C SER A 724 -8.37 -33.47 5.74
N TYR A 725 -8.23 -34.79 5.89
CA TYR A 725 -6.93 -35.47 5.91
C TYR A 725 -6.95 -36.87 5.30
N SER A 726 -5.77 -37.45 5.06
CA SER A 726 -5.60 -38.88 4.73
C SER A 726 -4.32 -39.43 5.35
N SER A 727 -4.11 -40.74 5.25
CA SER A 727 -2.82 -41.40 5.46
C SER A 727 -2.01 -41.63 4.17
N SER A 728 -2.48 -41.14 3.01
CA SER A 728 -1.78 -41.32 1.73
C SER A 728 -1.99 -40.17 0.74
N GLU A 729 -0.90 -39.76 0.07
CA GLU A 729 -0.92 -38.79 -1.03
C GLU A 729 -1.77 -39.25 -2.23
N LYS A 730 -2.05 -40.56 -2.34
CA LYS A 730 -2.91 -41.15 -3.38
C LYS A 730 -4.38 -40.73 -3.29
N ASP A 731 -4.80 -40.18 -2.15
CA ASP A 731 -6.16 -39.69 -1.95
C ASP A 731 -6.31 -38.20 -2.30
N ILE A 732 -5.21 -37.51 -2.63
CA ILE A 732 -5.26 -36.14 -3.17
C ILE A 732 -5.88 -36.19 -4.57
N ARG A 733 -6.79 -35.25 -4.85
CA ARG A 733 -7.50 -35.18 -6.14
C ARG A 733 -6.83 -34.22 -7.11
N HIS A 734 -6.87 -34.61 -8.38
CA HIS A 734 -6.30 -33.89 -9.52
C HIS A 734 -7.35 -33.49 -10.56
N ASP A 735 -8.60 -33.92 -10.38
CA ASP A 735 -9.72 -33.55 -11.23
C ASP A 735 -11.04 -33.41 -10.45
N GLU A 736 -11.94 -32.60 -11.02
CA GLU A 736 -13.33 -32.48 -10.56
C GLU A 736 -14.11 -33.79 -10.53
N LYS A 737 -13.70 -34.78 -11.32
CA LYS A 737 -14.34 -36.09 -11.28
C LYS A 737 -14.06 -36.78 -9.94
N GLY A 738 -12.80 -36.81 -9.49
CA GLY A 738 -12.42 -37.38 -8.20
C GLY A 738 -13.02 -36.62 -7.03
N VAL A 739 -13.09 -35.29 -7.10
CA VAL A 739 -13.74 -34.44 -6.08
C VAL A 739 -15.25 -34.72 -6.02
N GLY A 740 -15.93 -34.74 -7.16
CA GLY A 740 -17.36 -35.04 -7.24
C GLY A 740 -17.73 -36.46 -6.79
N ASP A 741 -16.86 -37.46 -7.04
CA ASP A 741 -17.02 -38.82 -6.51
C ASP A 741 -16.88 -38.85 -4.98
N ASP A 742 -15.87 -38.17 -4.40
CA ASP A 742 -15.68 -38.11 -2.95
C ASP A 742 -16.85 -37.41 -2.24
N LEU A 743 -17.33 -36.29 -2.79
CA LEU A 743 -18.49 -35.56 -2.28
C LEU A 743 -19.79 -36.35 -2.42
N TYR A 744 -19.92 -37.20 -3.45
CA TYR A 744 -21.03 -38.14 -3.56
C TYR A 744 -20.96 -39.22 -2.47
N ASP A 745 -19.79 -39.81 -2.25
CA ASP A 745 -19.60 -40.80 -1.19
C ASP A 745 -19.79 -40.20 0.22
N PHE A 746 -19.41 -38.94 0.43
CA PHE A 746 -19.71 -38.16 1.64
C PHE A 746 -21.21 -38.11 1.91
N LEU A 747 -22.02 -37.62 0.95
CA LEU A 747 -23.48 -37.53 1.13
C LEU A 747 -24.13 -38.90 1.27
N GLN A 748 -23.65 -39.90 0.53
CA GLN A 748 -24.15 -41.26 0.63
C GLN A 748 -23.93 -41.87 2.02
N GLU A 749 -22.94 -41.44 2.80
CA GLU A 749 -22.84 -41.84 4.21
C GLU A 749 -23.58 -40.88 5.15
N PHE A 750 -23.56 -39.56 4.92
CA PHE A 750 -24.26 -38.57 5.75
C PHE A 750 -25.75 -38.89 5.87
N PHE A 751 -26.41 -39.11 4.73
CA PHE A 751 -27.83 -39.45 4.65
C PHE A 751 -28.18 -40.89 5.10
N LYS A 752 -27.19 -41.74 5.43
CA LYS A 752 -27.44 -43.02 6.12
C LYS A 752 -27.49 -42.86 7.64
N VAL A 753 -26.75 -41.89 8.18
CA VAL A 753 -26.72 -41.58 9.61
C VAL A 753 -27.86 -40.64 9.98
N HIS A 754 -28.17 -39.67 9.11
CA HIS A 754 -29.23 -38.68 9.26
C HIS A 754 -30.36 -38.87 8.22
N PRO A 755 -31.11 -39.99 8.26
CA PRO A 755 -32.15 -40.31 7.28
C PRO A 755 -33.34 -39.33 7.29
N GLU A 756 -33.54 -38.55 8.37
CA GLU A 756 -34.59 -37.54 8.47
C GLU A 756 -34.48 -36.45 7.41
N TYR A 757 -33.28 -36.12 6.94
CA TYR A 757 -33.05 -35.07 5.94
C TYR A 757 -33.11 -35.58 4.48
N VAL A 758 -33.22 -36.90 4.25
CA VAL A 758 -33.25 -37.49 2.88
C VAL A 758 -34.44 -37.00 2.05
N LYS A 759 -35.56 -36.71 2.72
CA LYS A 759 -36.79 -36.19 2.12
C LYS A 759 -36.72 -34.69 1.79
N ASN A 760 -35.78 -33.95 2.40
CA ASN A 760 -35.73 -32.50 2.29
C ASN A 760 -35.22 -32.11 0.89
N ASP A 761 -35.52 -30.90 0.46
CA ASP A 761 -35.05 -30.39 -0.82
C ASP A 761 -33.55 -30.05 -0.71
N LEU A 762 -32.73 -30.66 -1.57
CA LEU A 762 -31.27 -30.53 -1.52
C LEU A 762 -30.78 -29.49 -2.54
N TYR A 763 -29.92 -28.59 -2.09
CA TYR A 763 -29.26 -27.59 -2.92
C TYR A 763 -27.74 -27.60 -2.70
N ILE A 764 -26.96 -27.44 -3.77
CA ILE A 764 -25.50 -27.30 -3.72
C ILE A 764 -25.14 -25.84 -3.99
N THR A 765 -24.36 -25.23 -3.11
CA THR A 765 -23.96 -23.81 -3.21
C THR A 765 -22.48 -23.64 -2.90
N GLY A 766 -21.92 -22.47 -3.20
CA GLY A 766 -20.51 -22.16 -2.99
C GLY A 766 -20.00 -21.17 -4.02
N GLU A 767 -18.71 -20.85 -3.94
CA GLU A 767 -18.14 -19.70 -4.65
C GLU A 767 -16.75 -19.92 -5.24
N SER A 768 -16.32 -19.02 -6.14
CA SER A 768 -14.96 -19.00 -6.68
C SER A 768 -14.67 -20.26 -7.50
N TYR A 769 -13.68 -21.08 -7.11
CA TYR A 769 -13.49 -22.43 -7.66
C TYR A 769 -14.66 -23.39 -7.39
N GLY A 770 -15.61 -23.04 -6.54
CA GLY A 770 -16.94 -23.64 -6.46
C GLY A 770 -17.65 -23.70 -7.83
N GLY A 771 -17.33 -22.77 -8.75
CA GLY A 771 -17.80 -22.84 -10.13
C GLY A 771 -17.30 -24.07 -10.93
N HIS A 772 -16.27 -24.78 -10.47
CA HIS A 772 -15.87 -26.10 -10.96
C HIS A 772 -16.52 -27.23 -10.12
N TYR A 773 -16.37 -27.15 -8.78
CA TYR A 773 -16.90 -28.14 -7.83
C TYR A 773 -18.40 -28.42 -8.00
N ILE A 774 -19.19 -27.36 -8.16
CA ILE A 774 -20.65 -27.44 -8.08
C ILE A 774 -21.27 -28.08 -9.34
N PRO A 775 -20.92 -27.70 -10.59
CA PRO A 775 -21.37 -28.43 -11.78
C PRO A 775 -20.97 -29.90 -11.80
N ALA A 776 -19.74 -30.22 -11.39
CA ALA A 776 -19.23 -31.58 -11.35
C ALA A 776 -20.00 -32.44 -10.33
N PHE A 777 -20.17 -31.93 -9.12
CA PHE A 777 -20.90 -32.62 -8.06
C PHE A 777 -22.40 -32.77 -8.35
N ALA A 778 -23.06 -31.72 -8.85
CA ALA A 778 -24.46 -31.79 -9.29
C ALA A 778 -24.65 -32.81 -10.42
N THR A 779 -23.74 -32.85 -11.38
CA THR A 779 -23.71 -33.87 -12.45
C THR A 779 -23.55 -35.27 -11.86
N ARG A 780 -22.66 -35.45 -10.89
CA ARG A 780 -22.41 -36.75 -10.24
C ARG A 780 -23.59 -37.24 -9.40
N ILE A 781 -24.31 -36.34 -8.73
CA ILE A 781 -25.57 -36.67 -8.04
C ILE A 781 -26.65 -37.08 -9.05
N ASN A 782 -26.87 -36.29 -10.11
CA ASN A 782 -27.89 -36.60 -11.11
C ASN A 782 -27.65 -37.95 -11.79
N GLN A 783 -26.39 -38.24 -12.17
CA GLN A 783 -26.01 -39.56 -12.69
C GLN A 783 -26.28 -40.67 -11.67
N GLY A 784 -25.87 -40.50 -10.42
CA GLY A 784 -26.14 -41.48 -9.35
C GLY A 784 -27.63 -41.74 -9.12
N ASN A 785 -28.46 -40.68 -9.14
CA ASN A 785 -29.91 -40.78 -9.05
C ASN A 785 -30.54 -41.54 -10.22
N LYS A 786 -30.07 -41.31 -11.46
CA LYS A 786 -30.55 -41.99 -12.66
C LYS A 786 -30.14 -43.46 -12.72
N ASN A 787 -28.92 -43.77 -12.31
CA ASN A 787 -28.40 -45.13 -12.18
C ASN A 787 -29.01 -45.91 -11.00
N LYS A 788 -29.44 -45.18 -9.95
CA LYS A 788 -29.87 -45.67 -8.63
C LYS A 788 -28.70 -46.16 -7.76
N ASP A 789 -27.59 -45.41 -7.81
CA ASP A 789 -26.33 -45.68 -7.10
C ASP A 789 -26.43 -45.31 -5.60
N GLY A 790 -27.28 -46.01 -4.85
CA GLY A 790 -27.46 -45.85 -3.40
C GLY A 790 -28.74 -45.12 -3.00
N ILE A 791 -28.66 -44.22 -2.01
CA ILE A 791 -29.79 -43.39 -1.57
C ILE A 791 -30.07 -42.35 -2.66
N HIS A 792 -31.32 -42.19 -3.05
CA HIS A 792 -31.75 -41.13 -3.96
C HIS A 792 -31.68 -39.77 -3.26
N LEU A 793 -30.92 -38.83 -3.83
CA LEU A 793 -30.70 -37.50 -3.26
C LEU A 793 -31.63 -36.49 -3.96
N ASN A 794 -32.49 -35.82 -3.21
CA ASN A 794 -33.55 -34.93 -3.72
C ASN A 794 -33.02 -33.56 -4.19
N LEU A 795 -32.06 -33.56 -5.10
CA LEU A 795 -31.42 -32.37 -5.67
C LEU A 795 -32.43 -31.52 -6.44
N LYS A 796 -32.74 -30.32 -5.92
CA LYS A 796 -33.63 -29.34 -6.55
C LYS A 796 -32.89 -28.30 -7.37
N GLY A 797 -31.70 -27.90 -6.93
CA GLY A 797 -30.94 -26.90 -7.64
C GLY A 797 -29.50 -26.73 -7.16
N PHE A 798 -28.77 -25.84 -7.83
CA PHE A 798 -27.44 -25.44 -7.43
C PHE A 798 -27.17 -23.96 -7.73
N ALA A 799 -26.40 -23.30 -6.86
CA ALA A 799 -26.05 -21.89 -6.99
C ALA A 799 -24.53 -21.70 -7.04
N ILE A 800 -24.06 -20.91 -8.00
CA ILE A 800 -22.64 -20.57 -8.16
C ILE A 800 -22.47 -19.08 -7.90
N GLY A 801 -21.79 -18.75 -6.80
CA GLY A 801 -21.39 -17.38 -6.48
C GLY A 801 -20.04 -17.04 -7.10
N ASN A 802 -19.92 -15.93 -7.82
CA ASN A 802 -18.65 -15.36 -8.28
C ASN A 802 -17.69 -16.44 -8.82
N GLY A 803 -18.22 -17.32 -9.68
CA GLY A 803 -17.57 -18.59 -9.99
C GLY A 803 -16.63 -18.53 -11.20
N LEU A 804 -15.66 -19.44 -11.25
CA LEU A 804 -14.97 -19.84 -12.48
C LEU A 804 -15.59 -21.15 -12.98
N THR A 805 -16.17 -21.17 -14.18
CA THR A 805 -16.91 -22.34 -14.74
C THR A 805 -16.64 -22.57 -16.24
N GLU A 806 -16.42 -21.50 -17.01
CA GLU A 806 -15.98 -21.57 -18.41
C GLU A 806 -14.85 -20.54 -18.64
N PRO A 807 -13.60 -20.92 -18.33
CA PRO A 807 -12.45 -20.02 -18.36
C PRO A 807 -12.22 -19.31 -19.69
N GLY A 808 -12.46 -19.96 -20.84
CA GLY A 808 -12.22 -19.38 -22.16
C GLY A 808 -13.09 -18.15 -22.45
N ILE A 809 -14.34 -18.14 -21.98
CA ILE A 809 -15.22 -16.97 -22.06
C ILE A 809 -14.91 -15.94 -20.95
N GLN A 810 -14.52 -16.40 -19.76
CA GLN A 810 -14.29 -15.53 -18.61
C GLN A 810 -13.01 -14.70 -18.73
N PHE A 811 -11.85 -15.31 -19.01
CA PHE A 811 -10.56 -14.58 -19.18
C PHE A 811 -10.60 -13.50 -20.28
N LYS A 812 -11.51 -13.64 -21.25
CA LYS A 812 -11.80 -12.65 -22.29
C LYS A 812 -12.63 -11.46 -21.78
N ALA A 813 -13.53 -11.69 -20.83
CA ALA A 813 -14.32 -10.63 -20.20
C ALA A 813 -13.49 -9.75 -19.26
N ASP A 814 -12.47 -10.31 -18.62
CA ASP A 814 -11.64 -9.62 -17.64
C ASP A 814 -10.91 -8.41 -18.23
N VAL A 815 -10.49 -8.49 -19.50
CA VAL A 815 -9.86 -7.38 -20.24
C VAL A 815 -10.85 -6.24 -20.50
N ASP A 816 -12.09 -6.57 -20.87
CA ASP A 816 -13.17 -5.58 -21.06
C ASP A 816 -13.59 -4.96 -19.73
N PHE A 817 -13.75 -5.79 -18.70
CA PHE A 817 -14.14 -5.39 -17.35
C PHE A 817 -13.09 -4.47 -16.71
N ALA A 818 -11.80 -4.79 -16.89
CA ALA A 818 -10.70 -3.97 -16.40
C ALA A 818 -10.63 -2.60 -17.08
N LEU A 819 -10.91 -2.51 -18.39
CA LEU A 819 -10.97 -1.22 -19.10
C LEU A 819 -12.17 -0.38 -18.63
N VAL A 820 -13.36 -0.98 -18.53
CA VAL A 820 -14.59 -0.29 -18.12
C VAL A 820 -14.49 0.26 -16.69
N ASN A 821 -13.88 -0.49 -15.78
CA ASN A 821 -13.64 -0.06 -14.40
C ASN A 821 -12.34 0.76 -14.21
N GLN A 822 -11.66 1.16 -15.30
CA GLN A 822 -10.46 2.00 -15.30
C GLN A 822 -9.23 1.39 -14.59
N LEU A 823 -9.18 0.06 -14.45
CA LEU A 823 -8.08 -0.68 -13.81
C LEU A 823 -6.83 -0.75 -14.71
N ILE A 824 -7.03 -0.59 -16.02
CA ILE A 824 -6.00 -0.57 -17.05
C ILE A 824 -6.24 0.58 -18.02
N THR A 825 -5.19 1.06 -18.69
CA THR A 825 -5.36 2.10 -19.73
C THR A 825 -5.77 1.49 -21.06
N GLN A 826 -6.27 2.32 -21.99
CA GLN A 826 -6.57 1.91 -23.37
C GLN A 826 -5.35 1.32 -24.09
N LYS A 827 -4.12 1.72 -23.73
CA LYS A 827 -2.88 1.14 -24.27
C LYS A 827 -2.73 -0.32 -23.80
N ASP A 828 -2.92 -0.55 -22.51
CA ASP A 828 -2.71 -1.87 -21.91
C ASP A 828 -3.81 -2.85 -22.33
N TYR A 829 -5.05 -2.37 -22.49
CA TYR A 829 -6.12 -3.09 -23.18
C TYR A 829 -5.70 -3.50 -24.61
N ASN A 830 -5.15 -2.57 -25.40
CA ASN A 830 -4.72 -2.85 -26.79
C ASN A 830 -3.59 -3.89 -26.87
N GLU A 831 -2.80 -4.06 -25.80
CA GLU A 831 -1.77 -5.11 -25.67
C GLU A 831 -2.37 -6.44 -25.17
N LEU A 832 -3.23 -6.41 -24.14
CA LEU A 832 -3.88 -7.58 -23.56
C LEU A 832 -4.85 -8.28 -24.53
N ILE A 833 -5.58 -7.53 -25.34
CA ILE A 833 -6.54 -8.08 -26.32
C ILE A 833 -5.84 -8.92 -27.42
N GLN A 834 -4.52 -8.81 -27.59
CA GLN A 834 -3.72 -9.67 -28.48
C GLN A 834 -3.40 -11.05 -27.88
N ILE A 835 -3.53 -11.20 -26.55
CA ILE A 835 -3.33 -12.48 -25.83
C ILE A 835 -4.62 -13.30 -25.87
N VAL A 836 -5.78 -12.64 -25.77
CA VAL A 836 -7.11 -13.27 -25.70
C VAL A 836 -7.34 -14.37 -26.75
N PRO A 837 -7.06 -14.20 -28.07
CA PRO A 837 -7.27 -15.27 -29.05
C PRO A 837 -6.44 -16.54 -28.78
N LYS A 838 -5.24 -16.40 -28.21
CA LYS A 838 -4.38 -17.53 -27.81
C LYS A 838 -4.89 -18.22 -26.56
N CYS A 839 -5.41 -17.43 -25.61
CA CYS A 839 -6.08 -17.95 -24.41
C CYS A 839 -7.34 -18.73 -24.80
N GLU A 840 -8.20 -18.19 -25.68
CA GLU A 840 -9.36 -18.90 -26.23
C GLU A 840 -8.95 -20.20 -26.94
N GLU A 841 -7.93 -20.18 -27.80
CA GLU A 841 -7.46 -21.39 -28.50
C GLU A 841 -6.89 -22.44 -27.52
N ALA A 842 -6.17 -22.02 -26.47
CA ALA A 842 -5.60 -22.92 -25.47
C ALA A 842 -6.67 -23.52 -24.54
N ALA A 843 -7.64 -22.73 -24.08
CA ALA A 843 -8.79 -23.22 -23.31
C ALA A 843 -9.60 -24.26 -24.12
N ASN A 844 -9.85 -24.00 -25.40
CA ASN A 844 -10.49 -24.98 -26.29
C ASN A 844 -9.66 -26.28 -26.49
N LYS A 845 -8.32 -26.22 -26.38
CA LYS A 845 -7.43 -27.40 -26.41
C LYS A 845 -7.32 -28.14 -25.07
N CYS A 846 -7.63 -27.47 -23.96
CA CYS A 846 -7.85 -28.13 -22.67
C CYS A 846 -9.21 -28.87 -22.69
N GLY A 847 -10.28 -28.15 -23.03
CA GLY A 847 -11.63 -28.67 -23.10
C GLY A 847 -12.08 -29.29 -21.78
N THR A 848 -12.70 -30.47 -21.86
CA THR A 848 -13.36 -31.12 -20.72
C THR A 848 -12.49 -32.16 -20.00
N ASN A 849 -11.30 -32.45 -20.53
CA ASN A 849 -10.61 -33.74 -20.29
C ASN A 849 -9.33 -33.66 -19.43
N GLY A 850 -8.97 -32.50 -18.87
CA GLY A 850 -7.92 -32.36 -17.83
C GLY A 850 -6.58 -33.00 -18.20
N LYS A 851 -5.81 -32.37 -19.09
CA LYS A 851 -4.48 -32.84 -19.54
C LYS A 851 -3.51 -31.67 -19.62
N ALA A 852 -2.24 -31.94 -19.90
CA ALA A 852 -1.17 -30.93 -20.03
C ALA A 852 -1.53 -29.66 -20.86
N SER A 853 -2.40 -29.74 -21.87
CA SER A 853 -2.89 -28.56 -22.61
C SER A 853 -3.66 -27.54 -21.74
N CYS A 854 -4.20 -27.97 -20.61
CA CYS A 854 -4.80 -27.13 -19.57
C CYS A 854 -3.75 -26.35 -18.76
N LEU A 855 -2.57 -26.93 -18.52
CA LEU A 855 -1.45 -26.21 -17.89
C LEU A 855 -0.88 -25.15 -18.84
N ASP A 856 -0.75 -25.46 -20.14
CA ASP A 856 -0.42 -24.48 -21.17
C ASP A 856 -1.46 -23.35 -21.23
N ALA A 857 -2.74 -23.70 -21.23
CA ALA A 857 -3.83 -22.72 -21.17
C ALA A 857 -3.76 -21.83 -19.93
N TRP A 858 -3.43 -22.39 -18.76
CA TRP A 858 -3.32 -21.63 -17.51
C TRP A 858 -2.18 -20.63 -17.58
N ASN A 859 -1.02 -21.05 -18.10
CA ASN A 859 0.14 -20.19 -18.24
C ASN A 859 -0.11 -19.03 -19.25
N ILE A 860 -0.89 -19.27 -20.31
CA ILE A 860 -1.24 -18.25 -21.32
C ILE A 860 -2.34 -17.30 -20.81
N CYS A 861 -3.43 -17.83 -20.24
CA CYS A 861 -4.57 -17.03 -19.77
C CYS A 861 -4.22 -16.26 -18.48
N GLY A 862 -3.47 -16.87 -17.55
CA GLY A 862 -3.02 -16.23 -16.31
C GLY A 862 -2.12 -15.00 -16.52
N GLU A 863 -1.47 -14.87 -17.68
CA GLU A 863 -0.73 -13.66 -18.06
C GLU A 863 -1.64 -12.42 -18.07
N ILE A 864 -2.92 -12.58 -18.41
CA ILE A 864 -3.93 -11.52 -18.43
C ILE A 864 -4.20 -11.01 -17.01
N HIS A 865 -4.50 -11.92 -16.06
CA HIS A 865 -4.71 -11.58 -14.65
C HIS A 865 -3.48 -10.91 -14.03
N SER A 866 -2.30 -11.53 -14.16
CA SER A 866 -1.06 -10.98 -13.56
C SER A 866 -0.74 -9.57 -14.08
N LYS A 867 -1.00 -9.27 -15.35
CA LYS A 867 -0.79 -7.94 -15.92
C LYS A 867 -1.81 -6.91 -15.42
N ILE A 868 -3.09 -7.26 -15.36
CA ILE A 868 -4.15 -6.34 -14.87
C ILE A 868 -3.92 -6.00 -13.39
N LEU A 869 -3.62 -7.00 -12.56
CA LEU A 869 -3.39 -6.80 -11.13
C LEU A 869 -2.09 -6.00 -10.86
N TYR A 870 -1.02 -6.26 -11.61
CA TYR A 870 0.21 -5.47 -11.51
C TYR A 870 0.03 -4.00 -11.94
N ALA A 871 -0.83 -3.73 -12.93
CA ALA A 871 -1.11 -2.38 -13.39
C ALA A 871 -2.02 -1.58 -12.42
N SER A 872 -2.92 -2.26 -11.71
CA SER A 872 -3.95 -1.62 -10.87
C SER A 872 -3.58 -1.51 -9.38
N ASN A 873 -2.85 -2.48 -8.81
CA ASN A 873 -2.46 -2.50 -7.40
C ASN A 873 -3.66 -2.33 -6.43
N ILE A 874 -4.67 -3.18 -6.62
CA ILE A 874 -5.91 -3.29 -5.84
C ILE A 874 -6.17 -4.74 -5.42
N CYS A 875 -7.14 -4.98 -4.53
CA CYS A 875 -7.56 -6.35 -4.22
C CYS A 875 -8.30 -7.02 -5.40
N PRO A 876 -7.89 -8.21 -5.88
CA PRO A 876 -8.63 -8.97 -6.90
C PRO A 876 -10.07 -9.35 -6.52
N TYR A 877 -10.41 -9.33 -5.23
CA TYR A 877 -11.73 -9.73 -4.73
C TYR A 877 -12.71 -8.56 -4.52
N ASP A 878 -12.23 -7.31 -4.51
CA ASP A 878 -13.09 -6.12 -4.42
C ASP A 878 -12.34 -4.88 -4.93
N LEU A 879 -12.80 -4.33 -6.06
CA LEU A 879 -12.24 -3.11 -6.67
C LEU A 879 -12.22 -1.89 -5.73
N ARG A 880 -13.08 -1.88 -4.70
CA ARG A 880 -13.20 -0.79 -3.72
C ARG A 880 -12.13 -0.88 -2.61
N LYS A 881 -11.40 -2.00 -2.51
CA LYS A 881 -10.45 -2.30 -1.42
C LYS A 881 -9.01 -2.34 -1.95
N GLN A 882 -8.14 -1.44 -1.48
CA GLN A 882 -6.74 -1.37 -1.94
C GLN A 882 -5.86 -2.53 -1.42
N ARG A 883 -6.26 -3.19 -0.34
CA ARG A 883 -5.70 -4.45 0.15
C ARG A 883 -6.85 -5.43 0.40
N CYS A 884 -6.58 -6.72 0.24
CA CYS A 884 -7.55 -7.76 0.58
C CYS A 884 -7.66 -7.96 2.10
N GLY A 885 -8.73 -8.62 2.53
CA GLY A 885 -8.95 -8.97 3.94
C GLY A 885 -7.93 -9.98 4.45
N ASP A 886 -7.58 -9.87 5.74
CA ASP A 886 -6.69 -10.80 6.42
C ASP A 886 -7.45 -12.01 6.97
N LEU A 887 -6.99 -13.21 6.63
CA LEU A 887 -7.56 -14.49 7.06
C LEU A 887 -6.77 -15.13 8.22
N SER A 888 -5.68 -14.51 8.71
CA SER A 888 -4.90 -14.97 9.87
C SER A 888 -5.78 -15.34 11.08
N ARG A 889 -6.82 -14.54 11.35
CA ARG A 889 -7.72 -14.68 12.50
C ARG A 889 -8.55 -15.97 12.50
N ILE A 890 -8.91 -16.53 11.33
CA ILE A 890 -9.62 -17.83 11.30
C ILE A 890 -8.63 -18.98 11.56
N ASP A 891 -7.40 -18.86 11.06
CA ASP A 891 -6.33 -19.81 11.35
C ASP A 891 -5.93 -19.79 12.84
N GLU A 892 -5.86 -18.61 13.46
CA GLU A 892 -5.67 -18.48 14.91
C GLU A 892 -6.82 -19.11 15.69
N PHE A 893 -8.08 -18.75 15.39
CA PHE A 893 -9.26 -19.25 16.10
C PHE A 893 -9.41 -20.78 15.99
N LEU A 894 -9.28 -21.36 14.79
CA LEU A 894 -9.45 -22.79 14.58
C LEU A 894 -8.23 -23.63 15.01
N ASN A 895 -7.08 -23.01 15.30
CA ASN A 895 -5.96 -23.70 15.93
C ASN A 895 -5.95 -23.65 17.48
N LEU A 896 -6.89 -22.94 18.13
CA LEU A 896 -7.06 -23.01 19.58
C LEU A 896 -7.42 -24.44 20.03
N GLU A 897 -6.73 -24.97 21.04
CA GLU A 897 -6.98 -26.32 21.60
C GLU A 897 -8.45 -26.50 21.99
N SER A 898 -9.03 -25.50 22.68
CA SER A 898 -10.44 -25.49 23.09
C SER A 898 -11.41 -25.63 21.90
N VAL A 899 -11.09 -25.04 20.75
CA VAL A 899 -11.90 -25.06 19.53
C VAL A 899 -11.74 -26.40 18.81
N LYS A 900 -10.50 -26.90 18.62
CA LYS A 900 -10.26 -28.25 18.07
C LYS A 900 -10.94 -29.35 18.90
N LYS A 901 -10.86 -29.25 20.23
CA LYS A 901 -11.47 -30.18 21.20
C LYS A 901 -13.00 -30.15 21.16
N ALA A 902 -13.60 -28.97 20.96
CA ALA A 902 -15.04 -28.80 20.74
C ALA A 902 -15.51 -29.31 19.37
N LEU A 903 -14.68 -29.19 18.33
CA LEU A 903 -14.91 -29.73 16.98
C LEU A 903 -14.63 -31.24 16.88
N GLY A 904 -13.91 -31.81 17.84
CA GLY A 904 -13.49 -33.22 17.84
C GLY A 904 -12.31 -33.54 16.92
N VAL A 905 -11.57 -32.52 16.46
CA VAL A 905 -10.41 -32.64 15.57
C VAL A 905 -9.19 -33.20 16.32
N PRO A 906 -8.42 -34.15 15.74
CA PRO A 906 -7.13 -34.57 16.27
C PRO A 906 -6.12 -33.42 16.40
N GLU A 907 -5.43 -33.33 17.53
CA GLU A 907 -4.47 -32.24 17.82
C GLU A 907 -3.34 -32.12 16.79
N GLU A 908 -2.91 -33.26 16.22
CA GLU A 908 -1.90 -33.38 15.15
C GLU A 908 -2.26 -32.61 13.86
N ILE A 909 -3.54 -32.28 13.64
CA ILE A 909 -4.01 -31.56 12.44
C ILE A 909 -3.90 -30.05 12.68
N HIS A 910 -3.12 -29.36 11.86
CA HIS A 910 -3.03 -27.90 11.85
C HIS A 910 -4.05 -27.34 10.85
N PHE A 911 -4.97 -26.47 11.30
CA PHE A 911 -5.87 -25.79 10.38
C PHE A 911 -5.10 -24.77 9.54
N GLY A 912 -5.42 -24.67 8.25
CA GLY A 912 -5.03 -23.56 7.41
C GLY A 912 -6.15 -23.27 6.42
N ALA A 913 -6.54 -22.00 6.31
CA ALA A 913 -7.69 -21.58 5.51
C ALA A 913 -7.59 -21.98 4.03
N CYS A 914 -6.38 -22.12 3.47
CA CYS A 914 -6.13 -22.68 2.15
C CYS A 914 -4.91 -23.62 2.14
N ASN A 915 -4.93 -24.65 1.28
CA ASN A 915 -3.82 -25.60 1.13
C ASN A 915 -3.14 -25.48 -0.24
N GLY A 916 -1.88 -24.99 -0.26
CA GLY A 916 -1.10 -24.79 -1.48
C GLY A 916 -0.79 -26.05 -2.29
N LYS A 917 -0.81 -27.25 -1.69
CA LYS A 917 -0.62 -28.52 -2.42
C LYS A 917 -1.89 -29.06 -3.03
N VAL A 918 -3.05 -28.85 -2.39
CA VAL A 918 -4.35 -29.12 -3.02
C VAL A 918 -4.55 -28.19 -4.22
N TYR A 919 -4.20 -26.90 -4.07
CA TYR A 919 -4.12 -25.95 -5.18
C TYR A 919 -3.18 -26.44 -6.30
N GLY A 920 -1.96 -26.88 -5.93
CA GLY A 920 -0.98 -27.41 -6.88
C GLY A 920 -1.44 -28.69 -7.60
N ALA A 921 -2.17 -29.57 -6.91
CA ALA A 921 -2.70 -30.82 -7.46
C ALA A 921 -3.81 -30.60 -8.48
N LEU A 922 -4.70 -29.61 -8.25
CA LEU A 922 -5.77 -29.20 -9.16
C LEU A 922 -5.34 -28.19 -10.23
N LYS A 923 -4.05 -27.80 -10.31
CA LYS A 923 -3.60 -26.76 -11.26
C LYS A 923 -3.86 -27.09 -12.74
N GLU A 924 -3.87 -28.36 -13.14
CA GLU A 924 -4.22 -28.78 -14.50
C GLU A 924 -5.74 -28.82 -14.75
N ASP A 925 -6.56 -28.63 -13.72
CA ASP A 925 -8.01 -28.66 -13.80
C ASP A 925 -8.62 -27.25 -14.05
N ILE A 926 -7.98 -26.19 -13.52
CA ILE A 926 -8.46 -24.78 -13.51
C ILE A 926 -8.93 -24.21 -14.87
N MET A 927 -8.38 -24.73 -15.97
CA MET A 927 -8.68 -24.24 -17.33
C MET A 927 -9.71 -25.08 -18.09
N ARG A 928 -10.35 -26.04 -17.43
CA ARG A 928 -11.35 -26.90 -18.05
C ARG A 928 -12.68 -26.17 -18.20
N ASN A 929 -13.42 -26.54 -19.24
CA ASN A 929 -14.83 -26.20 -19.32
C ASN A 929 -15.62 -27.18 -18.43
N LEU A 930 -16.32 -26.64 -17.43
CA LEU A 930 -17.29 -27.38 -16.60
C LEU A 930 -18.76 -27.02 -16.95
N GLU A 931 -18.97 -26.01 -17.79
CA GLU A 931 -20.28 -25.66 -18.38
C GLU A 931 -20.93 -26.83 -19.14
N VAL A 932 -20.16 -27.68 -19.82
CA VAL A 932 -20.67 -28.83 -20.60
C VAL A 932 -21.59 -29.79 -19.84
N GLY A 933 -21.48 -29.89 -18.51
CA GLY A 933 -22.35 -30.75 -17.69
C GLY A 933 -23.72 -30.12 -17.41
N ILE A 934 -23.79 -28.79 -17.41
CA ILE A 934 -24.92 -28.00 -16.91
C ILE A 934 -26.18 -28.14 -17.77
N PRO A 935 -26.15 -28.11 -19.12
CA PRO A 935 -27.36 -28.23 -19.93
C PRO A 935 -28.21 -29.46 -19.58
N VAL A 936 -27.59 -30.61 -19.29
CA VAL A 936 -28.33 -31.83 -18.91
C VAL A 936 -29.12 -31.63 -17.61
N LEU A 937 -28.54 -30.94 -16.63
CA LEU A 937 -29.21 -30.61 -15.37
C LEU A 937 -30.42 -29.69 -15.59
N LEU A 938 -30.30 -28.71 -16.50
CA LEU A 938 -31.38 -27.79 -16.86
C LEU A 938 -32.52 -28.51 -17.60
N GLU A 939 -32.23 -29.41 -18.55
CA GLU A 939 -33.26 -30.20 -19.23
C GLU A 939 -33.96 -31.20 -18.28
N ASP A 940 -33.26 -31.68 -17.24
CA ASP A 940 -33.84 -32.50 -16.15
C ASP A 940 -34.69 -31.67 -15.16
N GLY A 941 -34.74 -30.35 -15.31
CA GLY A 941 -35.52 -29.44 -14.46
C GLY A 941 -34.84 -29.05 -13.14
N ILE A 942 -33.56 -29.34 -12.97
CA ILE A 942 -32.77 -28.91 -11.80
C ILE A 942 -32.52 -27.40 -11.94
N GLN A 943 -32.88 -26.63 -10.92
CA GLN A 943 -32.77 -25.18 -10.92
C GLN A 943 -31.30 -24.73 -10.81
N MET A 944 -30.97 -23.61 -11.45
CA MET A 944 -29.64 -23.03 -11.41
C MET A 944 -29.70 -21.53 -11.13
N LEU A 945 -28.88 -21.09 -10.18
CA LEU A 945 -28.58 -19.67 -9.95
C LEU A 945 -27.09 -19.43 -10.22
N VAL A 946 -26.77 -18.41 -11.01
CA VAL A 946 -25.44 -17.79 -11.00
C VAL A 946 -25.59 -16.40 -10.43
N TYR A 947 -24.95 -16.14 -9.29
CA TYR A 947 -24.88 -14.81 -8.72
C TYR A 947 -23.45 -14.29 -8.77
N ALA A 948 -23.27 -12.99 -9.01
CA ALA A 948 -21.96 -12.36 -9.06
C ALA A 948 -21.99 -10.93 -8.51
N GLY A 949 -21.07 -10.61 -7.62
CA GLY A 949 -20.88 -9.26 -7.11
C GLY A 949 -20.40 -8.28 -8.20
N GLU A 950 -20.89 -7.05 -8.12
CA GLU A 950 -20.55 -5.95 -9.03
C GLU A 950 -19.06 -5.61 -9.07
N TYR A 951 -18.38 -5.67 -7.92
CA TYR A 951 -17.02 -5.18 -7.69
C TYR A 951 -15.97 -6.29 -7.54
N ASP A 952 -16.32 -7.54 -7.83
CA ASP A 952 -15.32 -8.60 -8.00
C ASP A 952 -14.54 -8.42 -9.30
N PHE A 953 -13.22 -8.63 -9.28
CA PHE A 953 -12.42 -8.73 -10.50
C PHE A 953 -12.18 -10.19 -10.91
N ILE A 954 -11.69 -11.03 -9.99
CA ILE A 954 -11.11 -12.34 -10.33
C ILE A 954 -12.13 -13.32 -10.93
N CYS A 955 -13.41 -13.17 -10.59
CA CYS A 955 -14.53 -13.90 -11.20
C CYS A 955 -15.72 -12.97 -11.51
N ASN A 956 -15.41 -11.77 -12.01
CA ASN A 956 -16.35 -10.67 -12.26
C ASN A 956 -17.68 -11.07 -12.94
N TRP A 957 -18.73 -10.29 -12.62
CA TRP A 957 -20.08 -10.50 -13.12
C TRP A 957 -20.20 -10.45 -14.66
N LEU A 958 -19.30 -9.75 -15.36
CA LEU A 958 -19.33 -9.66 -16.82
C LEU A 958 -18.92 -10.98 -17.47
N GLY A 959 -17.86 -11.63 -16.97
CA GLY A 959 -17.46 -12.97 -17.38
C GLY A 959 -18.54 -14.00 -17.06
N ASN A 960 -19.08 -13.96 -15.84
CA ASN A 960 -20.15 -14.86 -15.42
C ASN A 960 -21.44 -14.68 -16.27
N TYR A 961 -21.87 -13.46 -16.55
CA TYR A 961 -23.01 -13.21 -17.45
C TYR A 961 -22.76 -13.70 -18.88
N ARG A 962 -21.54 -13.54 -19.41
CA ARG A 962 -21.19 -13.93 -20.78
C ARG A 962 -21.25 -15.43 -20.99
N TRP A 963 -20.72 -16.25 -20.07
CA TRP A 963 -20.78 -17.70 -20.24
C TRP A 963 -22.19 -18.24 -20.03
N VAL A 964 -22.94 -17.75 -19.03
CA VAL A 964 -24.35 -18.15 -18.81
C VAL A 964 -25.23 -17.83 -20.02
N LYS A 965 -24.98 -16.71 -20.71
CA LYS A 965 -25.65 -16.35 -21.98
C LYS A 965 -25.16 -17.19 -23.17
N GLY A 966 -23.89 -17.62 -23.16
CA GLY A 966 -23.27 -18.43 -24.21
C GLY A 966 -23.61 -19.93 -24.14
N MET A 967 -23.95 -20.43 -22.95
CA MET A 967 -24.29 -21.83 -22.65
C MET A 967 -25.41 -22.39 -23.53
N LYS A 968 -25.20 -23.59 -24.08
CA LYS A 968 -26.10 -24.19 -25.09
C LYS A 968 -27.08 -25.18 -24.47
N TRP A 969 -28.32 -24.74 -24.32
CA TRP A 969 -29.43 -25.53 -23.80
C TRP A 969 -30.75 -25.10 -24.47
N SER A 970 -31.85 -25.86 -24.30
CA SER A 970 -33.13 -25.65 -24.99
C SER A 970 -33.72 -24.24 -24.78
N GLY A 971 -33.50 -23.67 -23.60
CA GLY A 971 -33.95 -22.33 -23.24
C GLY A 971 -33.04 -21.17 -23.67
N GLN A 972 -31.87 -21.40 -24.27
CA GLN A 972 -30.84 -20.36 -24.48
C GLN A 972 -31.37 -19.10 -25.17
N LEU A 973 -32.15 -19.23 -26.25
CA LEU A 973 -32.68 -18.07 -26.99
C LEU A 973 -33.68 -17.27 -26.15
N ASN A 974 -34.50 -17.95 -25.35
CA ASN A 974 -35.51 -17.31 -24.52
C ASN A 974 -34.89 -16.69 -23.26
N PHE A 975 -33.84 -17.31 -22.69
CA PHE A 975 -32.99 -16.67 -21.68
C PHE A 975 -32.31 -15.42 -22.26
N ALA A 976 -31.72 -15.50 -23.45
CA ALA A 976 -31.13 -14.32 -24.09
C ALA A 976 -32.16 -13.19 -24.29
N ALA A 977 -33.39 -13.52 -24.70
CA ALA A 977 -34.48 -12.58 -24.92
C ALA A 977 -35.23 -12.08 -23.68
N SER A 978 -35.09 -12.73 -22.50
CA SER A 978 -35.87 -12.37 -21.31
C SER A 978 -35.52 -10.97 -20.76
N THR A 979 -36.49 -10.32 -20.11
CA THR A 979 -36.30 -8.99 -19.51
C THR A 979 -35.37 -9.06 -18.29
N VAL A 980 -34.55 -8.03 -18.09
CA VAL A 980 -33.83 -7.82 -16.83
C VAL A 980 -34.77 -7.12 -15.85
N TYR A 981 -34.84 -7.59 -14.61
CA TYR A 981 -35.68 -7.02 -13.56
C TYR A 981 -34.86 -6.68 -12.30
N GLN A 982 -35.39 -5.79 -11.47
CA GLN A 982 -34.75 -5.38 -10.22
C GLN A 982 -34.94 -6.47 -9.16
N PHE A 983 -33.84 -6.91 -8.55
CA PHE A 983 -33.86 -7.67 -7.31
C PHE A 983 -33.99 -6.67 -6.15
N ILE A 984 -35.11 -6.70 -5.44
CA ILE A 984 -35.47 -5.69 -4.43
C ILE A 984 -35.46 -6.31 -3.04
N VAL A 985 -34.74 -5.67 -2.11
CA VAL A 985 -34.66 -6.04 -0.69
C VAL A 985 -35.00 -4.81 0.16
N ASP A 986 -35.95 -4.94 1.09
CA ASP A 986 -36.47 -3.85 1.92
C ASP A 986 -36.87 -2.56 1.14
N GLY A 987 -37.37 -2.73 -0.09
CA GLY A 987 -37.76 -1.60 -0.95
C GLY A 987 -36.60 -0.86 -1.63
N LYS A 988 -35.38 -1.40 -1.59
CA LYS A 988 -34.22 -0.92 -2.35
C LYS A 988 -33.80 -1.94 -3.40
N GLU A 989 -33.31 -1.48 -4.55
CA GLU A 989 -32.64 -2.34 -5.52
C GLU A 989 -31.31 -2.83 -4.92
N ALA A 990 -31.14 -4.15 -4.82
CA ALA A 990 -29.94 -4.84 -4.34
C ALA A 990 -29.21 -5.60 -5.47
N GLY A 991 -29.76 -5.60 -6.69
CA GLY A 991 -29.17 -6.24 -7.84
C GLY A 991 -30.05 -6.21 -9.08
N LEU A 992 -29.50 -6.73 -10.18
CA LEU A 992 -30.19 -6.91 -11.46
C LEU A 992 -30.24 -8.39 -11.82
N ALA A 993 -31.44 -8.94 -11.92
CA ALA A 993 -31.71 -10.34 -12.15
C ALA A 993 -32.31 -10.59 -13.54
N LYS A 994 -32.10 -11.80 -14.06
CA LYS A 994 -32.59 -12.27 -15.36
C LYS A 994 -32.80 -13.78 -15.29
N ASN A 995 -34.03 -14.22 -15.52
CA ASN A 995 -34.42 -15.63 -15.47
C ASN A 995 -34.96 -16.08 -16.84
N TYR A 996 -34.83 -17.37 -17.13
CA TYR A 996 -35.79 -18.10 -17.97
C TYR A 996 -35.82 -19.57 -17.55
N GLY A 997 -36.99 -20.07 -17.16
CA GLY A 997 -37.17 -21.47 -16.75
C GLY A 997 -36.28 -21.81 -15.54
N PRO A 998 -35.53 -22.93 -15.56
CA PRO A 998 -34.66 -23.32 -14.43
C PRO A 998 -33.46 -22.38 -14.22
N LEU A 999 -33.09 -21.54 -15.20
CA LEU A 999 -31.85 -20.76 -15.18
C LEU A 999 -32.07 -19.30 -14.75
N THR A 1000 -31.35 -18.88 -13.71
CA THR A 1000 -31.32 -17.49 -13.21
C THR A 1000 -29.89 -16.95 -13.17
N PHE A 1001 -29.70 -15.73 -13.64
CA PHE A 1001 -28.50 -14.92 -13.39
C PHE A 1001 -28.86 -13.70 -12.54
N LEU A 1002 -28.02 -13.36 -11.56
CA LEU A 1002 -28.17 -12.18 -10.69
C LEU A 1002 -26.83 -11.46 -10.54
N LYS A 1003 -26.75 -10.21 -11.01
CA LYS A 1003 -25.70 -9.29 -10.58
C LYS A 1003 -26.11 -8.69 -9.24
N VAL A 1004 -25.30 -8.85 -8.19
CA VAL A 1004 -25.54 -8.23 -6.88
C VAL A 1004 -24.76 -6.92 -6.79
N HIS A 1005 -25.45 -5.82 -6.50
CA HIS A 1005 -24.84 -4.49 -6.38
C HIS A 1005 -24.03 -4.38 -5.09
N ASP A 1006 -23.06 -3.47 -5.05
CA ASP A 1006 -22.28 -3.16 -3.82
C ASP A 1006 -21.61 -4.38 -3.14
N ALA A 1007 -21.29 -5.43 -3.90
CA ALA A 1007 -20.61 -6.65 -3.43
C ALA A 1007 -19.36 -6.98 -4.26
N GLY A 1008 -18.31 -7.49 -3.61
CA GLY A 1008 -17.12 -8.09 -4.23
C GLY A 1008 -17.29 -9.59 -4.48
N HIS A 1009 -16.23 -10.37 -4.23
CA HIS A 1009 -16.17 -11.82 -4.42
C HIS A 1009 -17.10 -12.56 -3.44
N MET A 1010 -16.87 -12.34 -2.14
CA MET A 1010 -17.66 -12.90 -1.04
C MET A 1010 -18.96 -12.12 -0.85
N VAL A 1011 -19.93 -12.35 -1.75
CA VAL A 1011 -21.24 -11.67 -1.75
C VAL A 1011 -21.97 -11.72 -0.39
N PRO A 1012 -21.98 -12.82 0.39
CA PRO A 1012 -22.60 -12.82 1.71
C PRO A 1012 -21.82 -12.02 2.77
N GLN A 1013 -20.52 -11.74 2.57
CA GLN A 1013 -19.77 -10.85 3.47
C GLN A 1013 -20.11 -9.38 3.22
N ASP A 1014 -20.10 -8.94 1.95
CA ASP A 1014 -20.34 -7.53 1.61
C ASP A 1014 -21.85 -7.17 1.63
N GLN A 1015 -22.73 -8.10 1.27
CA GLN A 1015 -24.18 -7.90 1.21
C GLN A 1015 -24.97 -9.02 1.94
N PRO A 1016 -24.72 -9.26 3.23
CA PRO A 1016 -25.27 -10.40 3.98
C PRO A 1016 -26.79 -10.48 3.94
N LYS A 1017 -27.47 -9.34 4.11
CA LYS A 1017 -28.94 -9.28 4.09
C LYS A 1017 -29.52 -9.60 2.71
N ALA A 1018 -28.90 -9.09 1.64
CA ALA A 1018 -29.36 -9.35 0.27
C ALA A 1018 -29.07 -10.81 -0.13
N SER A 1019 -27.92 -11.34 0.29
CA SER A 1019 -27.54 -12.75 0.11
C SER A 1019 -28.52 -13.73 0.76
N LEU A 1020 -28.96 -13.47 2.01
CA LEU A 1020 -29.99 -14.29 2.66
C LEU A 1020 -31.34 -14.26 1.93
N GLN A 1021 -31.78 -13.07 1.48
CA GLN A 1021 -33.03 -12.96 0.71
C GLN A 1021 -32.92 -13.59 -0.68
N MET A 1022 -31.76 -13.48 -1.34
CA MET A 1022 -31.45 -14.14 -2.61
C MET A 1022 -31.62 -15.65 -2.50
N LEU A 1023 -30.97 -16.28 -1.50
CA LEU A 1023 -31.10 -17.73 -1.28
C LEU A 1023 -32.58 -18.11 -1.06
N LYS A 1024 -33.25 -17.43 -0.12
CA LYS A 1024 -34.65 -17.72 0.22
C LYS A 1024 -35.56 -17.61 -1.01
N MET A 1025 -35.57 -16.46 -1.67
CA MET A 1025 -36.42 -16.20 -2.84
C MET A 1025 -36.10 -17.13 -4.00
N TRP A 1026 -34.85 -17.59 -4.15
CA TRP A 1026 -34.50 -18.59 -5.16
C TRP A 1026 -35.06 -19.97 -4.83
N MET A 1027 -34.88 -20.47 -3.60
CA MET A 1027 -35.44 -21.76 -3.17
C MET A 1027 -36.98 -21.77 -3.22
N ASP A 1028 -37.63 -20.68 -2.80
CA ASP A 1028 -39.08 -20.50 -2.87
C ASP A 1028 -39.60 -20.25 -4.32
N GLY A 1029 -38.72 -20.03 -5.30
CA GLY A 1029 -39.05 -19.66 -6.69
C GLY A 1029 -39.51 -18.21 -6.88
N GLU A 1030 -39.72 -17.47 -5.79
CA GLU A 1030 -40.20 -16.08 -5.75
C GLU A 1030 -39.23 -15.06 -6.37
N LEU A 1031 -37.95 -15.41 -6.56
CA LEU A 1031 -36.92 -14.55 -7.18
C LEU A 1031 -37.30 -14.07 -8.59
N THR A 1032 -38.34 -14.63 -9.20
CA THR A 1032 -38.85 -14.29 -10.54
C THR A 1032 -40.00 -13.28 -10.57
N LEU A 1033 -40.57 -12.88 -9.43
CA LEU A 1033 -41.92 -12.31 -9.37
C LEU A 1033 -42.06 -10.77 -9.44
N THR A 1034 -40.97 -10.00 -9.36
CA THR A 1034 -41.02 -8.52 -9.47
C THR A 1034 -40.84 -8.04 -10.91
N GLN A 1035 -41.87 -8.23 -11.74
CA GLN A 1035 -42.01 -7.49 -13.01
C GLN A 1035 -42.41 -6.03 -12.75
N ILE A 1036 -41.97 -5.15 -13.66
CA ILE A 1036 -42.37 -3.73 -13.80
C ILE A 1036 -43.16 -3.59 -15.09
#